data_AF-A0A2U1PFD9-F1
#
_entry.id   AF-A0A2U1PFD9-F1
#
_cell.length_a   1.000
_cell.length_b   1.000
_cell.length_c   1.000
_cell.angle_alpha   90.00
_cell.angle_beta   90.00
_cell.angle_gamma   90.00
#
_symmetry.space_group_name_H-M   'P 1'
#
loop_
_entity.id
_entity.type
_entity.pdbx_description
1 polymer ?
#
loop_
_entity_poly.entity_id
_entity_poly.type
_entity_poly.pdbx_seq_one_letter_code
_entity_poly.pdbx_strand_id
1 'polypeptide(L)'
;MAEDKVPPNPSPTSYHKVADLLNIPKLKDAESAGKSPFESCTLVLTEYSAKELARGLGPEYHVFPLKGKLPNVRGATPQQLLENTEIQKFMNSLGLQFGKIYENVKELRYGHLMIMANKADDGLRMIGLLINFLHYFWPSLLKLNGFMRVFLTPMVIASDKNDAVLLFYTMPDYIAWKEKSGDKAREYKIKKYYQGGASLHSNDERIQYIDFINKDFKQYVVADLQRSIPSVMDGLKPDQRKILFYALKKPIVEEIEVIRFNAYVFEHSPYHYREASLVGTIIGMAQKYVGSNNINLLQPNGLFGTRLKGGKDHVESGRCLFTQLSPITRYIFKDIFQEDDHKDMPAWFIPIIPMVLVNGSEGRGTECSSFVPKYNPRVIIANLKCLIEGKKVVPMLPWYKGFKGDVVKLKDTLYIKGIIEEGIIKEDTRTFTITEAPPGTCDYMEFLEAASEDGVIKAYKPRSYNTIDVDFEVTMTEDQIKSAEQEGGLLKKLNLTTELSIANLYLLDTKGILKKYDSPEHILEDFYYSCLEFYEERKQALIRKHKIALLLLENKEKFIGKVLDQEIILFPLKKKEQRCVELKDKKFQSLLSIEREVNEEEKQEPGGYDYLLSTPIDSFTYEKKKELNKEIEEKKKKICELYLIEFKSLWLKDLDALDSQLDDEKYPLAEKRAPAKRAPDAAGPQRVNKKSRMWVSDSDEEEPEDDNDATEDSDFEDEE
;
A
#
# COMPACT_ATOMS: atom_id res chain seq x y z
N MET A 1 30.92 23.05 -5.07
CA MET A 1 31.06 23.63 -3.72
C MET A 1 30.22 24.89 -3.67
N ALA A 2 28.95 24.75 -3.30
CA ALA A 2 28.09 25.86 -2.91
C ALA A 2 27.68 25.55 -1.48
N GLU A 3 28.20 26.31 -0.53
CA GLU A 3 27.76 26.25 0.86
C GLU A 3 26.33 26.80 0.90
N ASP A 4 25.36 25.90 1.03
CA ASP A 4 23.98 26.28 1.33
C ASP A 4 23.97 26.97 2.70
N LYS A 5 23.77 28.29 2.67
CA LYS A 5 23.56 29.11 3.86
C LYS A 5 22.30 28.62 4.56
N VAL A 6 22.49 27.92 5.68
CA VAL A 6 21.47 27.72 6.71
C VAL A 6 20.83 29.08 6.99
N PRO A 7 19.50 29.26 6.82
CA PRO A 7 18.87 30.53 7.16
C PRO A 7 19.16 30.82 8.63
N PRO A 8 19.56 32.06 9.00
CA PRO A 8 19.91 32.38 10.36
C PRO A 8 18.71 32.07 11.27
N ASN A 9 18.98 31.43 12.42
CA ASN A 9 17.97 31.35 13.48
C ASN A 9 17.42 32.77 13.72
N PRO A 10 16.09 32.95 13.77
CA PRO A 10 15.53 34.26 14.07
C PRO A 10 16.09 34.76 15.41
N SER A 11 16.54 36.01 15.43
CA SER A 11 17.10 36.63 16.63
C SER A 11 16.05 36.68 17.76
N PRO A 12 16.43 36.57 19.05
CA PRO A 12 15.50 36.64 20.19
C PRO A 12 14.52 37.83 20.12
N THR A 13 14.94 38.93 19.50
CA THR A 13 14.17 40.16 19.25
C THR A 13 12.98 40.00 18.30
N SER A 14 12.90 38.98 17.44
CA SER A 14 11.71 38.77 16.58
C SER A 14 10.56 38.11 17.34
N TYR A 15 10.84 37.40 18.44
CA TYR A 15 9.84 36.75 19.27
C TYR A 15 9.06 37.75 20.14
N HIS A 16 9.73 38.81 20.60
CA HIS A 16 9.07 39.90 21.35
C HIS A 16 8.02 40.62 20.50
N LYS A 17 8.26 40.80 19.19
CA LYS A 17 7.26 41.38 18.27
C LYS A 17 6.03 40.49 18.06
N VAL A 18 6.17 39.16 18.18
CA VAL A 18 5.04 38.24 18.07
C VAL A 18 4.23 38.21 19.37
N ALA A 19 4.89 38.29 20.54
CA ALA A 19 4.22 38.34 21.83
C ALA A 19 3.37 39.61 22.03
N ASP A 20 3.86 40.78 21.58
CA ASP A 20 3.16 42.06 21.72
C ASP A 20 1.93 42.20 20.79
N LEU A 21 1.82 41.38 19.74
CA LEU A 21 0.67 41.33 18.81
C LEU A 21 -0.43 40.35 19.28
N LEU A 22 -0.19 39.57 20.33
CA LEU A 22 -1.03 38.46 20.76
C LEU A 22 -1.79 38.81 22.05
N ASN A 23 -2.90 39.53 21.91
CA ASN A 23 -3.83 39.80 23.00
C ASN A 23 -4.67 38.55 23.34
N ILE A 24 -4.03 37.53 23.91
CA ILE A 24 -4.64 36.22 24.21
C ILE A 24 -5.37 36.28 25.56
N PRO A 25 -6.67 35.92 25.64
CA PRO A 25 -7.40 35.89 26.90
C PRO A 25 -6.82 34.82 27.84
N LYS A 26 -6.62 35.17 29.12
CA LYS A 26 -6.28 34.21 30.18
C LYS A 26 -7.44 33.22 30.34
N LEU A 27 -7.20 31.94 30.04
CA LEU A 27 -8.20 30.87 30.15
C LEU A 27 -8.08 30.09 31.48
N LYS A 28 -9.24 29.66 32.00
CA LYS A 28 -9.47 29.06 33.32
C LYS A 28 -8.67 27.77 33.57
N ASP A 29 -8.22 27.64 34.82
CA ASP A 29 -7.49 26.49 35.35
C ASP A 29 -8.31 25.19 35.35
N ALA A 30 -7.64 24.04 35.14
CA ALA A 30 -8.20 22.73 35.42
C ALA A 30 -8.26 22.49 36.94
N GLU A 31 -9.36 21.90 37.45
CA GLU A 31 -9.71 21.82 38.89
C GLU A 31 -8.68 21.12 39.80
N SER A 32 -7.70 20.40 39.23
CA SER A 32 -6.68 19.64 39.98
C SER A 32 -5.23 19.94 39.61
N ALA A 33 -4.97 20.92 38.73
CA ALA A 33 -3.59 21.31 38.41
C ALA A 33 -3.03 22.22 39.52
N GLY A 34 -2.06 21.74 40.30
CA GLY A 34 -1.36 22.53 41.32
C GLY A 34 -1.64 22.18 42.79
N LYS A 35 -2.22 21.01 43.10
CA LYS A 35 -2.38 20.52 44.49
C LYS A 35 -1.57 19.22 44.70
N SER A 36 -0.60 19.23 45.62
CA SER A 36 0.49 18.23 45.86
C SER A 36 1.72 18.44 44.94
N PRO A 37 2.98 18.15 45.35
CA PRO A 37 4.15 18.88 44.85
C PRO A 37 4.26 18.76 43.33
N PHE A 38 3.94 19.86 42.64
CA PHE A 38 3.81 19.95 41.18
C PHE A 38 5.09 19.50 40.46
N GLU A 39 6.24 19.54 41.14
CA GLU A 39 7.54 19.10 40.66
C GLU A 39 7.60 17.58 40.39
N SER A 40 6.76 16.75 41.03
CA SER A 40 6.71 15.31 40.79
C SER A 40 5.65 14.87 39.77
N CYS A 41 4.69 15.74 39.44
CA CYS A 41 3.60 15.42 38.50
C CYS A 41 4.11 15.39 37.05
N THR A 42 3.60 14.43 36.27
CA THR A 42 3.97 14.24 34.86
C THR A 42 2.75 14.37 33.94
N LEU A 43 2.83 15.22 32.92
CA LEU A 43 1.86 15.21 31.82
C LEU A 43 2.27 14.17 30.78
N VAL A 44 1.39 13.22 30.47
CA VAL A 44 1.62 12.13 29.53
C VAL A 44 0.91 12.40 28.20
N LEU A 45 1.69 12.75 27.18
CA LEU A 45 1.22 12.94 25.82
C LEU A 45 1.09 11.59 25.12
N THR A 46 -0.11 11.25 24.63
CA THR A 46 -0.40 9.94 24.01
C THR A 46 -1.13 10.09 22.69
N GLU A 47 -1.02 9.08 21.81
CA GLU A 47 -2.04 8.88 20.77
C GLU A 47 -3.38 8.54 21.41
N TYR A 48 -4.50 8.95 20.80
CA TYR A 48 -5.84 8.67 21.32
C TYR A 48 -6.07 7.18 21.66
N SER A 49 -5.53 6.27 20.85
CA SER A 49 -5.61 4.82 21.04
C SER A 49 -4.88 4.30 22.30
N ALA A 50 -3.89 5.03 22.81
CA ALA A 50 -3.07 4.63 23.95
C ALA A 50 -3.54 5.25 25.27
N LYS A 51 -4.62 6.04 25.24
CA LYS A 51 -5.15 6.78 26.40
C LYS A 51 -5.46 5.88 27.61
N GLU A 52 -6.13 4.76 27.40
CA GLU A 52 -6.51 3.87 28.50
C GLU A 52 -5.30 3.16 29.12
N LEU A 53 -4.31 2.82 28.31
CA LEU A 53 -3.05 2.25 28.80
C LEU A 53 -2.28 3.28 29.64
N ALA A 54 -2.27 4.53 29.22
CA ALA A 54 -1.60 5.61 29.95
C ALA A 54 -2.29 5.96 31.29
N ARG A 55 -3.61 5.78 31.38
CA ARG A 55 -4.36 5.99 32.64
C ARG A 55 -3.98 5.00 33.74
N GLY A 56 -3.42 3.85 33.37
CA GLY A 56 -2.95 2.82 34.31
C GLY A 56 -1.62 3.14 35.01
N LEU A 57 -0.97 4.26 34.69
CA LEU A 57 0.37 4.59 35.22
C LEU A 57 0.38 5.05 36.68
N GLY A 58 -0.75 5.56 37.19
CA GLY A 58 -0.87 6.02 38.58
C GLY A 58 -1.41 7.45 38.69
N PRO A 59 -1.75 7.90 39.91
CA PRO A 59 -2.37 9.20 40.16
C PRO A 59 -1.46 10.41 39.88
N GLU A 60 -0.14 10.23 39.84
CA GLU A 60 0.85 11.28 39.53
C GLU A 60 1.03 11.55 38.02
N TYR A 61 0.38 10.75 37.16
CA TYR A 61 0.44 10.85 35.70
C TYR A 61 -0.91 11.34 35.14
N HIS A 62 -0.91 12.51 34.51
CA HIS A 62 -2.11 13.03 33.85
C HIS A 62 -2.01 12.86 32.34
N VAL A 63 -3.03 12.26 31.72
CA VAL A 63 -3.00 11.88 30.29
C VAL A 63 -3.60 12.97 29.42
N PHE A 64 -2.84 13.44 28.43
CA PHE A 64 -3.29 14.31 27.34
C PHE A 64 -3.30 13.53 26.01
N PRO A 65 -4.46 13.05 25.54
CA PRO A 65 -4.55 12.35 24.26
C PRO A 65 -4.59 13.34 23.10
N LEU A 66 -3.68 13.18 22.15
CA LEU A 66 -3.73 13.89 20.88
C LEU A 66 -4.81 13.29 19.97
N LYS A 67 -5.67 14.14 19.42
CA LYS A 67 -6.67 13.81 18.38
C LYS A 67 -6.04 13.72 16.99
N GLY A 68 -4.79 14.17 16.82
CA GLY A 68 -4.06 14.09 15.58
C GLY A 68 -2.54 14.12 15.76
N LYS A 69 -1.83 14.52 14.70
CA LYS A 69 -0.38 14.73 14.74
C LYS A 69 -0.10 16.17 15.17
N LEU A 70 0.93 16.38 15.99
CA LEU A 70 1.44 17.74 16.23
C LEU A 70 1.86 18.37 14.90
N PRO A 71 1.45 19.62 14.60
CA PRO A 71 1.87 20.26 13.37
C PRO A 71 3.36 20.63 13.42
N ASN A 72 4.00 20.68 12.26
CA ASN A 72 5.35 21.23 12.16
C ASN A 72 5.31 22.75 12.32
N VAL A 73 5.72 23.25 13.49
CA VAL A 73 5.60 24.66 13.84
C VAL A 73 6.61 25.60 13.17
N ARG A 74 7.69 25.06 12.59
CA ARG A 74 8.72 25.86 11.91
C ARG A 74 8.31 26.31 10.50
N GLY A 75 7.28 25.70 9.93
CA GLY A 75 6.70 26.08 8.64
C GLY A 75 5.27 26.60 8.73
N ALA A 76 4.71 26.70 9.95
CA ALA A 76 3.35 27.15 10.17
C ALA A 76 3.29 28.68 10.31
N THR A 77 2.26 29.31 9.75
CA THR A 77 2.02 30.73 9.98
C THR A 77 1.55 30.96 11.42
N PRO A 78 1.78 32.15 12.02
CA PRO A 78 1.28 32.46 13.36
C PRO A 78 -0.23 32.24 13.49
N GLN A 79 -1.00 32.56 12.44
CA GLN A 79 -2.44 32.34 12.39
C GLN A 79 -2.82 30.86 12.47
N GLN A 80 -2.15 29.99 11.71
CA GLN A 80 -2.38 28.54 11.74
C GLN A 80 -2.12 27.94 13.14
N LEU A 81 -1.17 28.49 13.88
CA LEU A 81 -0.84 28.04 15.24
C LEU A 81 -1.87 28.52 16.27
N LEU A 82 -2.45 29.71 16.08
CA LEU A 82 -3.50 30.26 16.94
C LEU A 82 -4.83 29.52 16.77
N GLU A 83 -5.21 29.26 15.52
CA GLU A 83 -6.44 28.55 15.17
C GLU A 83 -6.39 27.07 15.56
N ASN A 84 -5.19 26.52 15.80
CA ASN A 84 -5.04 25.14 16.22
C ASN A 84 -5.45 24.93 17.69
N THR A 85 -6.72 24.57 17.88
CA THR A 85 -7.30 24.32 19.22
C THR A 85 -6.59 23.24 20.03
N GLU A 86 -5.89 22.30 19.38
CA GLU A 86 -5.17 21.22 20.05
C GLU A 86 -3.85 21.70 20.65
N ILE A 87 -3.10 22.54 19.92
CA ILE A 87 -1.92 23.23 20.47
C ILE A 87 -2.32 24.10 21.67
N GLN A 88 -3.40 24.87 21.52
CA GLN A 88 -3.87 25.73 22.61
C GLN A 88 -4.22 24.92 23.86
N LYS A 89 -4.95 23.81 23.71
CA LYS A 89 -5.26 22.90 24.82
C LYS A 89 -4.00 22.29 25.45
N PHE A 90 -3.02 21.89 24.64
CA PHE A 90 -1.78 21.32 25.12
C PHE A 90 -0.95 22.35 25.91
N MET A 91 -0.80 23.55 25.36
CA MET A 91 -0.11 24.66 26.03
C MET A 91 -0.77 25.04 27.35
N ASN A 92 -2.10 25.19 27.35
CA ASN A 92 -2.87 25.52 28.55
C ASN A 92 -2.72 24.44 29.63
N SER A 93 -2.68 23.17 29.20
CA SER A 93 -2.48 22.03 30.09
C SER A 93 -1.10 22.05 30.75
N LEU A 94 -0.03 22.47 30.06
CA LEU A 94 1.29 22.62 30.68
C LEU A 94 1.49 23.95 31.42
N GLY A 95 0.68 24.96 31.15
CA GLY A 95 0.89 26.34 31.63
C GLY A 95 1.94 27.10 30.82
N LEU A 96 2.08 26.78 29.54
CA LEU A 96 3.07 27.41 28.65
C LEU A 96 2.60 28.78 28.17
N GLN A 97 3.53 29.74 28.15
CA GLN A 97 3.32 31.12 27.71
C GLN A 97 4.30 31.47 26.57
N PHE A 98 3.78 32.01 25.46
CA PHE A 98 4.62 32.43 24.35
C PHE A 98 5.61 33.54 24.75
N GLY A 99 6.82 33.51 24.19
CA GLY A 99 7.87 34.50 24.45
C GLY A 99 8.56 34.38 25.82
N LYS A 100 8.08 33.50 26.69
CA LYS A 100 8.64 33.29 28.02
C LYS A 100 9.85 32.35 27.99
N ILE A 101 10.89 32.66 28.75
CA ILE A 101 12.04 31.78 28.96
C ILE A 101 11.87 31.09 30.31
N TYR A 102 11.85 29.76 30.31
CA TYR A 102 11.70 28.95 31.51
C TYR A 102 13.07 28.45 31.97
N GLU A 103 13.52 28.90 33.15
CA GLU A 103 14.76 28.43 33.80
C GLU A 103 14.53 27.21 34.70
N ASN A 104 13.29 26.99 35.12
CA ASN A 104 12.87 25.88 35.96
C ASN A 104 11.38 25.55 35.69
N VAL A 105 10.88 24.51 36.35
CA VAL A 105 9.51 24.00 36.15
C VAL A 105 8.48 24.60 37.11
N LYS A 106 8.86 25.54 37.99
CA LYS A 106 7.98 26.06 39.06
C LYS A 106 6.77 26.83 38.56
N GLU A 107 6.88 27.39 37.37
CA GLU A 107 5.83 28.17 36.74
C GLU A 107 5.01 27.33 35.75
N LEU A 108 5.32 26.05 35.61
CA LEU A 108 4.56 25.07 34.85
C LEU A 108 3.60 24.32 35.77
N ARG A 109 2.53 23.76 35.19
CA ARG A 109 1.59 22.91 35.93
C ARG A 109 2.14 21.52 36.24
N TYR A 110 3.23 21.13 35.56
CA TYR A 110 3.84 19.81 35.62
C TYR A 110 5.36 19.93 35.65
N GLY A 111 6.01 19.15 36.52
CA GLY A 111 7.47 19.05 36.56
C GLY A 111 8.06 18.29 35.38
N HIS A 112 7.27 17.39 34.77
CA HIS A 112 7.72 16.55 33.66
C HIS A 112 6.68 16.45 32.55
N LEU A 113 7.17 16.31 31.32
CA LEU A 113 6.41 15.99 30.13
C LEU A 113 6.90 14.65 29.59
N MET A 114 6.03 13.65 29.60
CA MET A 114 6.33 12.33 29.07
C MET A 114 5.55 12.10 27.77
N ILE A 115 6.23 11.63 26.72
CA ILE A 115 5.55 11.16 25.51
C ILE A 115 5.47 9.65 25.51
N MET A 116 4.25 9.13 25.38
CA MET A 116 3.97 7.72 25.21
C MET A 116 3.47 7.50 23.78
N ALA A 117 4.43 7.18 22.92
CA ALA A 117 4.19 6.90 21.52
C ALA A 117 4.19 5.38 21.28
N ASN A 118 3.30 4.90 20.43
CA ASN A 118 3.35 3.50 20.00
C ASN A 118 4.67 3.25 19.25
N LYS A 119 5.34 2.10 19.49
CA LYS A 119 6.60 1.75 18.82
C LYS A 119 6.33 1.33 17.38
N ALA A 120 6.28 2.34 16.53
CA ALA A 120 6.31 2.26 15.08
C ALA A 120 6.91 3.58 14.56
N ASP A 121 7.12 3.68 13.24
CA ASP A 121 7.61 4.89 12.58
C ASP A 121 6.81 6.15 12.97
N ASP A 122 5.49 6.02 13.13
CA ASP A 122 4.62 7.10 13.58
C ASP A 122 4.99 7.64 14.97
N GLY A 123 5.49 6.79 15.87
CA GLY A 123 5.88 7.18 17.21
C GLY A 123 7.18 7.98 17.25
N LEU A 124 8.18 7.59 16.46
CA LEU A 124 9.40 8.40 16.30
C LEU A 124 9.09 9.77 15.68
N ARG A 125 8.16 9.82 14.72
CA ARG A 125 7.69 11.10 14.19
C ARG A 125 7.07 11.97 15.29
N MET A 126 6.21 11.41 16.15
CA MET A 126 5.60 12.17 17.24
C MET A 126 6.64 12.73 18.21
N ILE A 127 7.65 11.93 18.58
CA ILE A 127 8.77 12.38 19.42
C ILE A 127 9.51 13.54 18.73
N GLY A 128 9.86 13.39 17.45
CA GLY A 128 10.55 14.43 16.68
C GLY A 128 9.73 15.72 16.54
N LEU A 129 8.43 15.63 16.32
CA LEU A 129 7.53 16.79 16.25
C LEU A 129 7.41 17.50 17.61
N LEU A 130 7.36 16.75 18.72
CA LEU A 130 7.35 17.34 20.06
C LEU A 130 8.68 18.03 20.39
N ILE A 131 9.81 17.40 20.06
CA ILE A 131 11.14 18.02 20.21
C ILE A 131 11.19 19.31 19.38
N ASN A 132 10.74 19.27 18.12
CA ASN A 132 10.69 20.44 17.26
C ASN A 132 9.82 21.56 17.85
N PHE A 133 8.63 21.21 18.36
CA PHE A 133 7.70 22.13 19.01
C PHE A 133 8.35 22.85 20.19
N LEU A 134 8.90 22.08 21.13
CA LEU A 134 9.56 22.62 22.33
C LEU A 134 10.84 23.40 21.96
N HIS A 135 11.64 22.89 21.03
CA HIS A 135 12.86 23.55 20.59
C HIS A 135 12.58 24.90 19.90
N TYR A 136 11.48 25.00 19.16
CA TYR A 136 11.12 26.23 18.45
C TYR A 136 10.61 27.34 19.39
N PHE A 137 9.75 27.00 20.35
CA PHE A 137 9.15 28.01 21.25
C PHE A 137 9.87 28.17 22.58
N TRP A 138 10.35 27.07 23.19
CA TRP A 138 10.92 27.05 24.54
C TRP A 138 12.17 26.15 24.61
N PRO A 139 13.25 26.48 23.88
CA PRO A 139 14.47 25.69 23.89
C PRO A 139 15.11 25.55 25.28
N SER A 140 14.81 26.47 26.20
CA SER A 140 15.27 26.39 27.59
C SER A 140 14.70 25.18 28.34
N LEU A 141 13.46 24.76 28.04
CA LEU A 141 12.84 23.59 28.67
C LEU A 141 13.54 22.28 28.29
N LEU A 142 14.04 22.16 27.07
CA LEU A 142 14.79 20.97 26.63
C LEU A 142 16.15 20.83 27.33
N LYS A 143 16.69 21.92 27.89
CA LYS A 143 17.93 21.92 28.69
C LYS A 143 17.69 21.51 30.14
N LEU A 144 16.44 21.54 30.63
CA LEU A 144 16.11 21.11 31.98
C LEU A 144 16.23 19.59 32.08
N ASN A 145 17.07 19.14 33.02
CA ASN A 145 17.35 17.72 33.17
C ASN A 145 16.08 16.95 33.55
N GLY A 146 15.73 15.95 32.74
CA GLY A 146 14.58 15.08 32.97
C GLY A 146 13.21 15.72 32.75
N PHE A 147 13.12 16.92 32.17
CA PHE A 147 11.84 17.55 31.83
C PHE A 147 11.08 16.73 30.77
N MET A 148 11.72 16.44 29.63
CA MET A 148 11.14 15.58 28.59
C MET A 148 11.51 14.12 28.85
N ARG A 149 10.51 13.24 28.88
CA ARG A 149 10.64 11.79 29.07
C ARG A 149 9.96 11.05 27.92
N VAL A 150 10.39 9.82 27.65
CA VAL A 150 9.76 8.94 26.67
C VAL A 150 9.37 7.65 27.37
N PHE A 151 8.11 7.23 27.23
CA PHE A 151 7.64 5.94 27.71
C PHE A 151 7.85 4.88 26.64
N LEU A 152 8.67 3.87 26.92
CA LEU A 152 8.96 2.78 25.99
C LEU A 152 8.16 1.53 26.33
N THR A 153 7.46 1.01 25.32
CA THR A 153 6.84 -0.32 25.38
C THR A 153 7.79 -1.39 24.83
N PRO A 154 7.67 -2.65 25.26
CA PRO A 154 8.44 -3.75 24.65
C PRO A 154 7.94 -4.06 23.23
N MET A 155 8.87 -4.27 22.28
CA MET A 155 8.59 -4.65 20.88
C MET A 155 8.19 -6.11 20.74
N VAL A 156 8.85 -6.98 21.50
CA VAL A 156 8.55 -8.42 21.51
C VAL A 156 8.29 -8.85 22.93
N ILE A 157 7.15 -9.52 23.12
CA ILE A 157 6.77 -10.16 24.39
C ILE A 157 6.75 -11.65 24.11
N ALA A 158 7.73 -12.37 24.65
CA ALA A 158 7.79 -13.83 24.58
C ALA A 158 7.41 -14.40 25.95
N SER A 159 6.69 -15.51 25.98
CA SER A 159 6.40 -16.23 27.23
C SER A 159 6.75 -17.69 27.09
N ASP A 160 7.35 -18.27 28.13
CA ASP A 160 7.54 -19.71 28.18
C ASP A 160 6.25 -20.46 28.57
N LYS A 161 6.34 -21.78 28.72
CA LYS A 161 5.23 -22.65 29.12
C LYS A 161 4.78 -22.44 30.58
N ASN A 162 5.59 -21.78 31.40
CA ASN A 162 5.31 -21.45 32.80
C ASN A 162 4.82 -20.00 32.96
N ASP A 163 4.44 -19.35 31.85
CA ASP A 163 4.03 -17.95 31.78
C ASP A 163 5.12 -16.93 32.21
N ALA A 164 6.39 -17.34 32.29
CA ALA A 164 7.49 -16.40 32.50
C ALA A 164 7.66 -15.55 31.23
N VAL A 165 7.60 -14.22 31.41
CA VAL A 165 7.59 -13.26 30.30
C VAL A 165 8.98 -12.66 30.08
N LEU A 166 9.46 -12.73 28.84
CA LEU A 166 10.63 -12.01 28.35
C LEU A 166 10.17 -10.81 27.52
N LEU A 167 10.75 -9.65 27.82
CA LEU A 167 10.46 -8.39 27.17
C LEU A 167 11.67 -7.93 26.38
N PHE A 168 11.51 -7.72 25.08
CA PHE A 168 12.56 -7.18 24.22
C PHE A 168 12.14 -5.80 23.72
N TYR A 169 12.96 -4.79 23.98
CA TYR A 169 12.68 -3.40 23.63
C TYR A 169 13.24 -3.00 22.27
N THR A 170 14.15 -3.80 21.71
CA THR A 170 14.71 -3.65 20.36
C THR A 170 14.66 -4.98 19.60
N MET A 171 14.60 -4.90 18.27
CA MET A 171 14.67 -6.09 17.40
C MET A 171 16.04 -6.81 17.45
N PRO A 172 17.19 -6.11 17.45
CA PRO A 172 18.49 -6.75 17.62
C PRO A 172 18.59 -7.58 18.90
N ASP A 173 18.07 -7.08 20.03
CA ASP A 173 18.08 -7.84 21.30
C ASP A 173 17.29 -9.15 21.18
N TYR A 174 16.12 -9.09 20.54
CA TYR A 174 15.29 -10.26 20.29
C TYR A 174 15.98 -11.26 19.33
N ILE A 175 16.59 -10.78 18.25
CA ILE A 175 17.29 -11.62 17.27
C ILE A 175 18.49 -12.30 17.93
N ALA A 176 19.33 -11.54 18.65
CA ALA A 176 20.49 -12.07 19.36
C ALA A 176 20.08 -13.10 20.43
N TRP A 177 18.99 -12.85 21.15
CA TRP A 177 18.42 -13.83 22.08
C TRP A 177 17.93 -15.10 21.36
N LYS A 178 17.23 -14.95 20.22
CA LYS A 178 16.71 -16.06 19.43
C LYS A 178 17.83 -16.92 18.86
N GLU A 179 18.88 -16.31 18.33
CA GLU A 179 20.07 -16.99 17.81
C GLU A 179 20.83 -17.73 18.92
N LYS A 180 21.06 -17.07 20.07
CA LYS A 180 21.71 -17.68 21.24
C LYS A 180 20.91 -18.85 21.82
N SER A 181 19.59 -18.78 21.77
CA SER A 181 18.69 -19.77 22.37
C SER A 181 18.42 -20.97 21.47
N GLY A 182 18.72 -20.91 20.17
CA GLY A 182 18.57 -22.01 19.22
C GLY A 182 17.16 -22.62 19.24
N ASP A 183 17.06 -23.95 19.29
CA ASP A 183 15.77 -24.66 19.30
C ASP A 183 14.90 -24.36 20.52
N LYS A 184 15.50 -23.97 21.65
CA LYS A 184 14.74 -23.59 22.86
C LYS A 184 13.90 -22.34 22.65
N ALA A 185 14.28 -21.47 21.71
CA ALA A 185 13.47 -20.30 21.34
C ALA A 185 12.09 -20.69 20.80
N ARG A 186 11.96 -21.89 20.19
CA ARG A 186 10.69 -22.40 19.67
C ARG A 186 9.72 -22.83 20.77
N GLU A 187 10.21 -23.03 21.99
CA GLU A 187 9.37 -23.36 23.15
C GLU A 187 8.68 -22.13 23.75
N TYR A 188 9.11 -20.92 23.38
CA TYR A 188 8.48 -19.68 23.79
C TYR A 188 7.34 -19.30 22.83
N LYS A 189 6.18 -19.01 23.40
CA LYS A 189 5.06 -18.41 22.66
C LYS A 189 5.29 -16.90 22.57
N ILE A 190 5.33 -16.37 21.34
CA ILE A 190 5.37 -14.93 21.14
C ILE A 190 3.95 -14.37 21.36
N LYS A 191 3.74 -13.70 22.49
CA LYS A 191 2.45 -13.09 22.87
C LYS A 191 2.19 -11.82 22.06
N LYS A 192 3.24 -11.06 21.74
CA LYS A 192 3.14 -9.81 20.97
C LYS A 192 4.42 -9.58 20.19
N TYR A 193 4.28 -9.21 18.92
CA TYR A 193 5.39 -8.92 18.01
C TYR A 193 5.05 -7.70 17.17
N TYR A 194 5.70 -6.58 17.44
CA TYR A 194 5.60 -5.39 16.62
C TYR A 194 6.67 -5.47 15.52
N GLN A 195 6.33 -6.10 14.40
CA GLN A 195 7.23 -6.22 13.26
C GLN A 195 7.21 -4.91 12.44
N GLY A 196 8.39 -4.33 12.18
CA GLY A 196 8.52 -3.24 11.21
C GLY A 196 8.23 -1.84 11.74
N GLY A 197 8.99 -1.41 12.74
CA GLY A 197 8.97 -0.04 13.22
C GLY A 197 10.34 0.37 13.73
N ALA A 198 10.75 1.58 13.40
CA ALA A 198 11.93 2.18 14.00
C ALA A 198 11.72 2.31 15.52
N SER A 199 12.73 1.88 16.28
CA SER A 199 12.76 1.95 17.74
C SER A 199 13.92 2.84 18.16
N LEU A 200 13.87 3.36 19.38
CA LEU A 200 15.04 3.97 19.97
C LEU A 200 16.16 2.94 20.03
N HIS A 201 17.32 3.31 19.49
CA HIS A 201 18.51 2.49 19.38
C HIS A 201 19.14 2.20 20.74
N SER A 202 18.89 3.05 21.75
CA SER A 202 19.46 2.88 23.08
C SER A 202 18.42 2.46 24.13
N ASN A 203 18.80 1.50 24.97
CA ASN A 203 18.12 1.16 26.23
C ASN A 203 18.67 1.98 27.42
N ASP A 204 19.53 2.98 27.17
CA ASP A 204 20.07 3.85 28.20
C ASP A 204 18.96 4.66 28.87
N GLU A 205 19.13 4.94 30.16
CA GLU A 205 18.22 5.80 30.94
C GLU A 205 18.17 7.24 30.39
N ARG A 206 19.12 7.64 29.55
CA ARG A 206 19.21 8.98 28.94
C ARG A 206 19.59 8.88 27.48
N ILE A 207 18.83 9.57 26.63
CA ILE A 207 19.06 9.64 25.19
C ILE A 207 19.43 11.07 24.83
N GLN A 208 20.56 11.27 24.17
CA GLN A 208 20.90 12.59 23.65
C GLN A 208 20.01 12.93 22.46
N TYR A 209 19.51 14.17 22.38
CA TYR A 209 18.67 14.61 21.25
C TYR A 209 19.36 14.42 19.90
N ILE A 210 20.69 14.61 19.83
CA ILE A 210 21.46 14.42 18.59
C ILE A 210 21.52 12.96 18.15
N ASP A 211 21.65 12.03 19.12
CA ASP A 211 21.62 10.60 18.85
C ASP A 211 20.23 10.18 18.36
N PHE A 212 19.18 10.68 19.01
CA PHE A 212 17.80 10.46 18.57
C PHE A 212 17.62 10.90 17.10
N ILE A 213 18.05 12.11 16.73
CA ILE A 213 17.88 12.60 15.36
C ILE A 213 18.69 11.75 14.35
N ASN A 214 19.96 11.50 14.64
CA ASN A 214 20.88 10.87 13.69
C ASN A 214 20.71 9.35 13.56
N LYS A 215 20.25 8.67 14.62
CA LYS A 215 20.11 7.21 14.66
C LYS A 215 18.66 6.76 14.55
N ASP A 216 17.76 7.37 15.31
CA ASP A 216 16.37 6.89 15.43
C ASP A 216 15.47 7.58 14.41
N PHE A 217 15.42 8.92 14.41
CA PHE A 217 14.56 9.70 13.51
C PHE A 217 14.94 9.50 12.04
N LYS A 218 16.22 9.27 11.73
CA LYS A 218 16.66 8.88 10.38
C LYS A 218 15.98 7.60 9.88
N GLN A 219 15.77 6.61 10.75
CA GLN A 219 15.05 5.38 10.36
C GLN A 219 13.59 5.68 10.02
N TYR A 220 12.95 6.57 10.78
CA TYR A 220 11.61 7.06 10.45
C TYR A 220 11.58 7.68 9.03
N VAL A 221 12.54 8.56 8.72
CA VAL A 221 12.61 9.20 7.38
C VAL A 221 12.73 8.16 6.28
N VAL A 222 13.61 7.17 6.43
CA VAL A 222 13.78 6.08 5.45
C VAL A 222 12.49 5.27 5.30
N ALA A 223 11.86 4.90 6.41
CA ALA A 223 10.63 4.10 6.37
C ALA A 223 9.44 4.89 5.77
N ASP A 224 9.35 6.19 6.06
CA ASP A 224 8.35 7.10 5.49
C ASP A 224 8.52 7.23 3.97
N LEU A 225 9.76 7.39 3.49
CA LEU A 225 10.08 7.37 2.05
C LEU A 225 9.69 6.04 1.41
N GLN A 226 10.05 4.91 2.02
CA GLN A 226 9.73 3.57 1.52
C GLN A 226 8.23 3.26 1.46
N ARG A 227 7.43 3.91 2.32
CA ARG A 227 5.96 3.77 2.33
C ARG A 227 5.27 4.70 1.35
N SER A 228 5.83 5.91 1.16
CA SER A 228 5.19 6.97 0.42
C SER A 228 5.57 7.01 -1.06
N ILE A 229 6.79 6.57 -1.40
CA ILE A 229 7.35 6.60 -2.76
C ILE A 229 7.39 5.17 -3.31
N PRO A 230 6.88 4.91 -4.53
CA PRO A 230 6.94 3.59 -5.13
C PRO A 230 8.33 3.27 -5.70
N SER A 231 8.55 2.00 -6.03
CA SER A 231 9.75 1.56 -6.75
C SER A 231 9.62 1.74 -8.25
N VAL A 232 10.74 1.99 -8.91
CA VAL A 232 10.87 1.97 -10.38
C VAL A 232 10.48 0.61 -10.99
N MET A 233 10.64 -0.48 -10.23
CA MET A 233 10.36 -1.83 -10.73
C MET A 233 8.86 -2.09 -10.94
N ASP A 234 8.05 -2.03 -9.89
CA ASP A 234 6.62 -2.34 -9.99
C ASP A 234 5.70 -1.12 -9.96
N GLY A 235 6.22 0.07 -9.63
CA GLY A 235 5.40 1.27 -9.45
C GLY A 235 4.41 1.19 -8.28
N LEU A 236 4.56 0.22 -7.38
CA LEU A 236 3.65 0.00 -6.27
C LEU A 236 4.25 0.50 -4.96
N LYS A 237 3.37 1.03 -4.09
CA LYS A 237 3.67 1.23 -2.67
C LYS A 237 3.54 -0.09 -1.91
N PRO A 238 4.10 -0.22 -0.69
CA PRO A 238 4.07 -1.47 0.07
C PRO A 238 2.68 -2.07 0.25
N ASP A 239 1.67 -1.25 0.57
CA ASP A 239 0.28 -1.73 0.75
C ASP A 239 -0.33 -2.27 -0.57
N GLN A 240 -0.06 -1.61 -1.69
CA GLN A 240 -0.50 -2.06 -3.01
C GLN A 240 0.19 -3.38 -3.40
N ARG A 241 1.49 -3.51 -3.11
CA ARG A 241 2.27 -4.73 -3.33
C ARG A 241 1.73 -5.89 -2.49
N LYS A 242 1.42 -5.63 -1.23
CA LYS A 242 0.79 -6.60 -0.33
C LYS A 242 -0.54 -7.08 -0.88
N ILE A 243 -1.42 -6.18 -1.28
CA ILE A 243 -2.72 -6.53 -1.88
C ILE A 243 -2.53 -7.40 -3.13
N LEU A 244 -1.65 -6.97 -4.05
CA LEU A 244 -1.37 -7.72 -5.27
C LEU A 244 -0.77 -9.10 -4.99
N PHE A 245 0.13 -9.22 -4.01
CA PHE A 245 0.74 -10.49 -3.62
C PHE A 245 -0.31 -11.52 -3.21
N TYR A 246 -1.23 -11.15 -2.32
CA TYR A 246 -2.28 -12.08 -1.90
C TYR A 246 -3.31 -12.35 -3.00
N ALA A 247 -3.61 -11.36 -3.84
CA ALA A 247 -4.43 -11.56 -5.03
C ALA A 247 -3.80 -12.54 -6.04
N LEU A 248 -2.47 -12.60 -6.11
CA LEU A 248 -1.73 -13.50 -6.99
C LEU A 248 -1.48 -14.88 -6.37
N LYS A 249 -1.19 -14.94 -5.05
CA LYS A 249 -0.91 -16.16 -4.27
C LYS A 249 -2.15 -17.05 -4.16
N LYS A 250 -3.30 -16.45 -3.85
CA LYS A 250 -4.60 -17.12 -3.94
C LYS A 250 -5.42 -16.36 -4.99
N PRO A 251 -5.33 -16.78 -6.27
CA PRO A 251 -5.97 -16.09 -7.38
C PRO A 251 -7.45 -15.84 -7.09
N ILE A 252 -7.83 -14.57 -6.91
CA ILE A 252 -9.23 -14.14 -6.82
C ILE A 252 -9.83 -14.11 -8.22
N VAL A 253 -10.06 -15.31 -8.76
CA VAL A 253 -10.62 -15.55 -10.09
C VAL A 253 -12.12 -15.32 -10.12
N GLU A 254 -12.78 -15.65 -9.02
CA GLU A 254 -14.19 -15.35 -8.80
C GLU A 254 -14.31 -14.07 -7.97
N GLU A 255 -15.41 -13.35 -8.17
CA GLU A 255 -15.72 -12.13 -7.45
C GLU A 255 -15.70 -12.37 -5.93
N ILE A 256 -14.95 -11.54 -5.22
CA ILE A 256 -14.87 -11.53 -3.76
C ILE A 256 -15.26 -10.15 -3.26
N GLU A 257 -16.03 -10.11 -2.18
CA GLU A 257 -16.35 -8.84 -1.50
C GLU A 257 -15.05 -8.18 -0.98
N VAL A 258 -14.91 -6.88 -1.20
CA VAL A 258 -13.72 -6.11 -0.85
C VAL A 258 -13.36 -6.25 0.63
N ILE A 259 -14.35 -6.24 1.54
CA ILE A 259 -14.11 -6.45 2.98
C ILE A 259 -13.57 -7.85 3.26
N ARG A 260 -14.15 -8.88 2.63
CA ARG A 260 -13.71 -10.25 2.82
C ARG A 260 -12.29 -10.45 2.31
N PHE A 261 -11.96 -9.83 1.18
CA PHE A 261 -10.61 -9.86 0.65
C PHE A 261 -9.63 -9.08 1.55
N ASN A 262 -10.04 -7.92 2.06
CA ASN A 262 -9.26 -7.16 3.04
C ASN A 262 -8.96 -7.99 4.31
N ALA A 263 -9.97 -8.67 4.87
CA ALA A 263 -9.80 -9.55 6.02
C ALA A 263 -8.81 -10.69 5.74
N TYR A 264 -8.88 -11.29 4.55
CA TYR A 264 -7.92 -12.31 4.11
C TYR A 264 -6.48 -11.76 4.04
N VAL A 265 -6.30 -10.60 3.41
CA VAL A 265 -4.99 -9.92 3.31
C VAL A 265 -4.45 -9.55 4.69
N PHE A 266 -5.31 -9.11 5.60
CA PHE A 266 -4.94 -8.74 6.96
C PHE A 266 -4.54 -9.95 7.80
N GLU A 267 -5.29 -11.04 7.74
CA GLU A 267 -5.03 -12.28 8.49
C GLU A 267 -3.71 -12.95 8.05
N HIS A 268 -3.42 -12.96 6.75
CA HIS A 268 -2.29 -13.71 6.22
C HIS A 268 -1.02 -12.88 6.11
N SER A 269 -1.11 -11.56 6.32
CA SER A 269 0.04 -10.66 6.23
C SER A 269 0.73 -10.49 7.58
N PRO A 270 2.08 -10.56 7.60
CA PRO A 270 2.85 -10.30 8.82
C PRO A 270 2.78 -8.82 9.26
N TYR A 271 2.28 -7.91 8.41
CA TYR A 271 2.24 -6.46 8.67
C TYR A 271 0.84 -5.99 9.04
N HIS A 272 0.64 -5.60 10.29
CA HIS A 272 -0.61 -4.99 10.77
C HIS A 272 -0.51 -3.47 10.73
N TYR A 273 -0.62 -2.86 9.54
CA TYR A 273 -0.96 -1.44 9.46
C TYR A 273 -2.49 -1.28 9.31
N ARG A 274 -3.00 -0.19 9.89
CA ARG A 274 -4.41 0.21 10.04
C ARG A 274 -5.36 -0.42 9.00
N GLU A 275 -6.21 -1.34 9.44
CA GLU A 275 -7.17 -2.11 8.62
C GLU A 275 -8.03 -1.24 7.69
N ALA A 276 -8.45 -0.05 8.15
CA ALA A 276 -9.24 0.89 7.35
C ALA A 276 -8.51 1.47 6.12
N SER A 277 -7.17 1.50 6.13
CA SER A 277 -6.36 2.05 5.01
C SER A 277 -6.31 1.12 3.80
N LEU A 278 -6.50 -0.19 4.01
CA LEU A 278 -6.35 -1.18 2.96
C LEU A 278 -7.58 -1.25 2.04
N VAL A 279 -8.79 -1.05 2.56
CA VAL A 279 -10.02 -1.00 1.75
C VAL A 279 -9.93 0.10 0.68
N GLY A 280 -9.59 1.32 1.09
CA GLY A 280 -9.39 2.43 0.14
C GLY A 280 -8.28 2.15 -0.87
N THR A 281 -7.22 1.43 -0.48
CA THR A 281 -6.15 1.02 -1.38
C THR A 281 -6.64 -0.01 -2.42
N ILE A 282 -7.43 -1.01 -2.02
CA ILE A 282 -8.06 -1.99 -2.93
C ILE A 282 -8.97 -1.26 -3.93
N ILE A 283 -9.81 -0.35 -3.43
CA ILE A 283 -10.72 0.44 -4.28
C ILE A 283 -9.91 1.26 -5.29
N GLY A 284 -8.88 1.98 -4.85
CA GLY A 284 -7.99 2.76 -5.72
C GLY A 284 -7.29 1.93 -6.80
N MET A 285 -6.87 0.70 -6.48
CA MET A 285 -6.28 -0.24 -7.45
C MET A 285 -7.29 -0.77 -8.48
N ALA A 286 -8.59 -0.72 -8.17
CA ALA A 286 -9.67 -1.18 -9.02
C ALA A 286 -10.32 -0.06 -9.86
N GLN A 287 -10.25 1.19 -9.42
CA GLN A 287 -10.88 2.34 -10.09
C GLN A 287 -10.52 2.46 -11.58
N LYS A 288 -11.54 2.70 -12.42
CA LYS A 288 -11.43 2.73 -13.89
C LYS A 288 -11.96 4.01 -14.57
N TYR A 289 -12.28 5.06 -13.82
CA TYR A 289 -12.79 6.31 -14.39
C TYR A 289 -11.66 7.11 -15.08
N VAL A 290 -12.02 8.04 -15.98
CA VAL A 290 -11.03 8.85 -16.71
C VAL A 290 -10.15 9.63 -15.74
N GLY A 291 -8.84 9.38 -15.77
CA GLY A 291 -7.88 9.97 -14.85
C GLY A 291 -7.49 9.09 -13.66
N SER A 292 -8.14 7.94 -13.42
CA SER A 292 -7.68 6.93 -12.44
C SER A 292 -6.54 6.08 -13.01
N ASN A 293 -6.68 4.76 -13.12
CA ASN A 293 -5.66 3.85 -13.63
C ASN A 293 -5.79 3.69 -15.15
N ASN A 294 -4.67 3.77 -15.88
CA ASN A 294 -4.64 3.37 -17.29
C ASN A 294 -4.83 1.85 -17.44
N ILE A 295 -4.29 1.08 -16.48
CA ILE A 295 -4.55 -0.34 -16.32
C ILE A 295 -4.85 -0.62 -14.84
N ASN A 296 -6.10 -0.89 -14.52
CA ASN A 296 -6.52 -1.33 -13.18
C ASN A 296 -6.15 -2.81 -12.97
N LEU A 297 -5.38 -3.11 -11.92
CA LEU A 297 -4.92 -4.48 -11.63
C LEU A 297 -6.01 -5.36 -11.00
N LEU A 298 -7.04 -4.71 -10.46
CA LEU A 298 -8.25 -5.32 -9.90
C LEU A 298 -9.46 -4.79 -10.66
N GLN A 299 -10.54 -5.57 -10.72
CA GLN A 299 -11.77 -5.15 -11.38
C GLN A 299 -12.72 -4.44 -10.40
N PRO A 300 -13.36 -3.33 -10.80
CA PRO A 300 -14.33 -2.61 -9.98
C PRO A 300 -15.75 -3.14 -10.23
N ASN A 301 -16.14 -4.19 -9.51
CA ASN A 301 -17.47 -4.81 -9.66
C ASN A 301 -18.42 -4.19 -8.63
N GLY A 302 -19.05 -3.08 -9.02
CA GLY A 302 -19.87 -2.22 -8.16
C GLY A 302 -19.51 -0.74 -8.32
N LEU A 303 -19.97 0.11 -7.40
CA LEU A 303 -19.67 1.55 -7.42
C LEU A 303 -18.34 1.86 -6.72
N PHE A 304 -17.24 1.77 -7.46
CA PHE A 304 -15.87 2.05 -6.97
C PHE A 304 -15.48 3.54 -7.05
N GLY A 305 -16.48 4.40 -7.24
CA GLY A 305 -16.32 5.84 -7.43
C GLY A 305 -16.28 6.25 -8.90
N THR A 306 -16.70 7.48 -9.15
CA THR A 306 -16.80 8.10 -10.47
C THR A 306 -15.83 9.26 -10.60
N ARG A 307 -15.71 9.76 -11.83
CA ARG A 307 -14.89 10.93 -12.12
C ARG A 307 -15.37 12.19 -11.40
N LEU A 308 -16.68 12.35 -11.24
CA LEU A 308 -17.31 13.58 -10.71
C LEU A 308 -16.78 13.96 -9.33
N LYS A 309 -16.59 12.98 -8.45
CA LYS A 309 -16.04 13.17 -7.09
C LYS A 309 -14.59 12.68 -6.97
N GLY A 310 -13.88 12.51 -8.09
CA GLY A 310 -12.50 12.01 -8.10
C GLY A 310 -12.35 10.64 -7.43
N GLY A 311 -13.37 9.80 -7.57
CA GLY A 311 -13.44 8.47 -6.97
C GLY A 311 -13.80 8.44 -5.49
N LYS A 312 -14.16 9.56 -4.85
CA LYS A 312 -14.53 9.63 -3.42
C LYS A 312 -15.97 9.21 -3.13
N ASP A 313 -16.81 9.14 -4.16
CA ASP A 313 -18.20 8.68 -4.15
C ASP A 313 -18.34 7.15 -4.19
N HIS A 314 -17.29 6.42 -3.80
CA HIS A 314 -17.37 4.99 -3.57
C HIS A 314 -18.06 4.70 -2.23
N VAL A 315 -18.51 3.46 -2.03
CA VAL A 315 -19.02 3.01 -0.73
C VAL A 315 -17.86 2.90 0.27
N GLU A 316 -17.70 3.88 1.16
CA GLU A 316 -16.56 4.01 2.09
C GLU A 316 -16.31 2.75 2.93
N SER A 317 -17.38 2.09 3.36
CA SER A 317 -17.28 0.86 4.16
C SER A 317 -16.69 -0.33 3.39
N GLY A 318 -16.63 -0.27 2.05
CA GLY A 318 -16.30 -1.40 1.19
C GLY A 318 -17.37 -2.51 1.17
N ARG A 319 -18.48 -2.34 1.90
CA ARG A 319 -19.61 -3.28 1.90
C ARG A 319 -20.27 -3.27 0.54
N CYS A 320 -20.69 -4.45 0.08
CA CYS A 320 -21.37 -4.61 -1.21
C CYS A 320 -20.52 -4.25 -2.44
N LEU A 321 -19.22 -3.99 -2.27
CA LEU A 321 -18.27 -3.85 -3.38
C LEU A 321 -17.59 -5.19 -3.61
N PHE A 322 -17.54 -5.63 -4.87
CA PHE A 322 -16.88 -6.87 -5.25
C PHE A 322 -15.68 -6.55 -6.14
N THR A 323 -14.65 -7.37 -6.03
CA THR A 323 -13.47 -7.25 -6.86
C THR A 323 -12.94 -8.63 -7.25
N GLN A 324 -12.15 -8.66 -8.31
CA GLN A 324 -11.42 -9.83 -8.76
C GLN A 324 -10.15 -9.39 -9.48
N LEU A 325 -9.22 -10.32 -9.68
CA LEU A 325 -7.96 -10.01 -10.37
C LEU A 325 -8.26 -9.69 -11.83
N SER A 326 -7.81 -8.53 -12.32
CA SER A 326 -7.94 -8.22 -13.76
C SER A 326 -7.17 -9.27 -14.58
N PRO A 327 -7.76 -9.82 -15.66
CA PRO A 327 -7.09 -10.84 -16.49
C PRO A 327 -5.72 -10.37 -17.02
N ILE A 328 -5.63 -9.10 -17.43
CA ILE A 328 -4.38 -8.47 -17.91
C ILE A 328 -3.26 -8.50 -16.87
N THR A 329 -3.58 -8.53 -15.57
CA THR A 329 -2.59 -8.57 -14.48
C THR A 329 -1.68 -9.81 -14.59
N ARG A 330 -2.17 -10.94 -15.11
CA ARG A 330 -1.34 -12.14 -15.34
C ARG A 330 -0.40 -12.04 -16.54
N TYR A 331 -0.76 -11.19 -17.51
CA TYR A 331 0.14 -10.88 -18.63
C TYR A 331 1.23 -9.90 -18.18
N ILE A 332 0.90 -8.96 -17.29
CA ILE A 332 1.84 -8.00 -16.72
C ILE A 332 2.81 -8.69 -15.75
N PHE A 333 2.30 -9.53 -14.84
CA PHE A 333 3.05 -10.23 -13.81
C PHE A 333 3.03 -11.74 -14.06
N LYS A 334 3.94 -12.21 -14.94
CA LYS A 334 3.96 -13.62 -15.39
C LYS A 334 4.49 -14.59 -14.35
N ASP A 335 5.60 -14.22 -13.71
CA ASP A 335 6.28 -15.06 -12.73
C ASP A 335 6.22 -14.39 -11.37
N ILE A 336 5.45 -15.01 -10.46
CA ILE A 336 5.71 -14.83 -9.03
C ILE A 336 7.00 -15.62 -8.82
N PHE A 337 8.15 -14.99 -9.01
CA PHE A 337 9.41 -15.60 -8.63
C PHE A 337 9.33 -15.91 -7.13
N GLN A 338 9.08 -17.17 -6.80
CA GLN A 338 9.60 -17.87 -5.63
C GLN A 338 9.05 -19.30 -5.60
N GLU A 339 9.94 -20.24 -5.91
CA GLU A 339 9.86 -21.62 -5.48
C GLU A 339 10.02 -21.63 -3.95
N ASP A 340 8.90 -21.62 -3.22
CA ASP A 340 8.71 -22.23 -1.90
C ASP A 340 7.34 -21.80 -1.35
N ASP A 341 6.50 -22.77 -0.97
CA ASP A 341 5.21 -22.57 -0.29
C ASP A 341 5.35 -21.85 1.09
N HIS A 342 6.57 -21.52 1.50
CA HIS A 342 6.92 -20.91 2.78
C HIS A 342 7.57 -19.52 2.73
N LYS A 343 7.67 -18.83 1.59
CA LYS A 343 8.40 -17.55 1.53
C LYS A 343 7.56 -16.27 1.60
N ASP A 344 8.19 -15.28 2.24
CA ASP A 344 7.74 -13.93 2.55
C ASP A 344 7.42 -13.10 1.30
N MET A 345 6.64 -12.03 1.46
CA MET A 345 6.32 -11.08 0.38
C MET A 345 7.60 -10.54 -0.29
N PRO A 346 7.68 -10.49 -1.64
CA PRO A 346 8.86 -9.96 -2.31
C PRO A 346 9.03 -8.46 -2.02
N ALA A 347 10.27 -7.99 -2.07
CA ALA A 347 10.57 -6.56 -1.96
C ALA A 347 9.86 -5.75 -3.07
N TRP A 348 9.90 -6.26 -4.31
CA TRP A 348 9.30 -5.68 -5.51
C TRP A 348 8.78 -6.79 -6.43
N PHE A 349 7.72 -6.53 -7.20
CA PHE A 349 7.37 -7.36 -8.35
C PHE A 349 8.20 -6.99 -9.57
N ILE A 350 8.28 -7.91 -10.53
CA ILE A 350 8.94 -7.69 -11.83
C ILE A 350 7.87 -7.76 -12.92
N PRO A 351 7.19 -6.64 -13.22
CA PRO A 351 6.27 -6.60 -14.35
C PRO A 351 7.04 -6.64 -15.68
N ILE A 352 6.35 -6.96 -16.78
CA ILE A 352 6.96 -6.92 -18.12
C ILE A 352 7.08 -5.51 -18.72
N ILE A 353 6.38 -4.53 -18.14
CA ILE A 353 6.42 -3.10 -18.48
C ILE A 353 6.47 -2.24 -17.21
N PRO A 354 7.06 -1.03 -17.23
CA PRO A 354 7.16 -0.17 -16.05
C PRO A 354 5.78 0.38 -15.65
N MET A 355 5.13 -0.29 -14.70
CA MET A 355 3.78 0.08 -14.27
C MET A 355 3.69 1.46 -13.62
N VAL A 356 4.81 2.00 -13.12
CA VAL A 356 4.91 3.38 -12.63
C VAL A 356 4.66 4.41 -13.73
N LEU A 357 5.07 4.14 -14.96
CA LEU A 357 4.78 5.02 -16.11
C LEU A 357 3.37 4.78 -16.65
N VAL A 358 2.85 3.55 -16.55
CA VAL A 358 1.49 3.23 -16.97
C VAL A 358 0.45 3.94 -16.10
N ASN A 359 0.49 3.70 -14.80
CA ASN A 359 -0.53 4.21 -13.86
C ASN A 359 -0.10 5.50 -13.16
N GLY A 360 1.11 5.99 -13.42
CA GLY A 360 1.67 7.13 -12.69
C GLY A 360 1.87 6.82 -11.21
N SER A 361 2.30 7.83 -10.48
CA SER A 361 2.35 7.77 -9.02
C SER A 361 2.39 9.15 -8.40
N GLU A 362 1.70 9.34 -7.29
CA GLU A 362 1.89 10.49 -6.41
C GLU A 362 2.34 9.99 -5.03
N GLY A 363 3.40 10.60 -4.50
CA GLY A 363 3.94 10.27 -3.20
C GLY A 363 4.51 11.50 -2.51
N ARG A 364 4.23 11.66 -1.22
CA ARG A 364 4.84 12.69 -0.39
C ARG A 364 5.48 12.02 0.81
N GLY A 365 6.80 11.97 0.79
CA GLY A 365 7.61 11.55 1.93
C GLY A 365 8.24 12.75 2.61
N THR A 366 8.91 12.48 3.72
CA THR A 366 9.73 13.47 4.41
C THR A 366 10.82 13.97 3.46
N GLU A 367 10.89 15.29 3.25
CA GLU A 367 11.82 15.99 2.34
C GLU A 367 11.63 15.78 0.83
N CYS A 368 10.71 14.92 0.37
CA CYS A 368 10.45 14.77 -1.06
C CYS A 368 8.98 14.64 -1.43
N SER A 369 8.59 15.30 -2.52
CA SER A 369 7.38 14.96 -3.26
C SER A 369 7.78 14.32 -4.58
N SER A 370 7.04 13.30 -4.99
CA SER A 370 7.18 12.66 -6.29
C SER A 370 5.84 12.68 -7.00
N PHE A 371 5.88 13.08 -8.26
CA PHE A 371 4.73 13.01 -9.15
C PHE A 371 5.17 12.50 -10.52
N VAL A 372 4.72 11.29 -10.85
CA VAL A 372 4.92 10.66 -12.15
C VAL A 372 3.56 10.65 -12.87
N PRO A 373 3.42 11.30 -14.03
CA PRO A 373 2.18 11.25 -14.78
C PRO A 373 2.00 9.90 -15.46
N LYS A 374 0.82 9.72 -16.08
CA LYS A 374 0.43 8.48 -16.73
C LYS A 374 0.81 8.52 -18.20
N TYR A 375 1.21 7.39 -18.76
CA TYR A 375 1.63 7.26 -20.15
C TYR A 375 0.92 6.09 -20.83
N ASN A 376 0.88 6.13 -22.16
CA ASN A 376 0.21 5.11 -22.96
C ASN A 376 1.00 3.79 -22.92
N PRO A 377 0.40 2.67 -22.46
CA PRO A 377 1.06 1.36 -22.44
C PRO A 377 1.64 0.93 -23.78
N ARG A 378 0.98 1.27 -24.90
CA ARG A 378 1.44 0.92 -26.25
C ARG A 378 2.72 1.66 -26.64
N VAL A 379 2.82 2.93 -26.25
CA VAL A 379 4.02 3.73 -26.50
C VAL A 379 5.17 3.23 -25.63
N ILE A 380 4.89 2.87 -24.37
CA ILE A 380 5.87 2.23 -23.48
C ILE A 380 6.39 0.92 -24.09
N ILE A 381 5.48 0.04 -24.55
CA ILE A 381 5.84 -1.23 -25.20
C ILE A 381 6.69 -0.98 -26.45
N ALA A 382 6.30 -0.02 -27.30
CA ALA A 382 7.06 0.33 -28.49
C ALA A 382 8.47 0.82 -28.16
N ASN A 383 8.63 1.68 -27.14
CA ASN A 383 9.94 2.15 -26.71
C ASN A 383 10.80 1.04 -26.07
N LEU A 384 10.20 0.10 -25.31
CA LEU A 384 10.91 -1.09 -24.84
C LEU A 384 11.41 -1.96 -26.00
N LYS A 385 10.58 -2.16 -27.03
CA LYS A 385 10.99 -2.87 -28.26
C LYS A 385 12.15 -2.14 -28.94
N CYS A 386 12.11 -0.81 -29.04
CA CYS A 386 13.23 -0.01 -29.54
C CYS A 386 14.52 -0.26 -28.73
N LEU A 387 14.46 -0.24 -27.40
CA LEU A 387 15.62 -0.51 -26.53
C LEU A 387 16.16 -1.93 -26.72
N ILE A 388 15.29 -2.94 -26.83
CA ILE A 388 15.67 -4.33 -27.09
C ILE A 388 16.44 -4.45 -28.41
N GLU A 389 16.01 -3.72 -29.44
CA GLU A 389 16.65 -3.64 -30.77
C GLU A 389 17.87 -2.70 -30.83
N GLY A 390 18.23 -2.03 -29.72
CA GLY A 390 19.36 -1.09 -29.68
C GLY A 390 19.06 0.27 -30.35
N LYS A 391 17.79 0.62 -30.54
CA LYS A 391 17.34 1.91 -31.07
C LYS A 391 17.10 2.91 -29.94
N LYS A 392 17.14 4.20 -30.26
CA LYS A 392 16.81 5.27 -29.32
C LYS A 392 15.31 5.28 -29.00
N VAL A 393 14.98 5.59 -27.76
CA VAL A 393 13.61 5.81 -27.30
C VAL A 393 13.03 7.10 -27.89
N VAL A 394 11.72 7.08 -28.15
CA VAL A 394 10.96 8.23 -28.62
C VAL A 394 10.36 8.95 -27.40
N PRO A 395 10.44 10.29 -27.33
CA PRO A 395 9.83 11.06 -26.24
C PRO A 395 8.34 10.77 -26.07
N MET A 396 7.91 10.57 -24.83
CA MET A 396 6.53 10.21 -24.48
C MET A 396 5.77 11.42 -23.95
N LEU A 397 4.51 11.59 -24.38
CA LEU A 397 3.58 12.55 -23.80
C LEU A 397 2.64 11.86 -22.81
N PRO A 398 2.26 12.55 -21.71
CA PRO A 398 1.24 12.04 -20.80
C PRO A 398 -0.03 11.64 -21.53
N TRP A 399 -0.64 10.55 -21.08
CA TRP A 399 -1.83 9.98 -21.69
C TRP A 399 -2.68 9.29 -20.62
N TYR A 400 -4.00 9.50 -20.71
CA TYR A 400 -4.98 8.99 -19.75
C TYR A 400 -6.05 8.18 -20.49
N LYS A 401 -6.29 6.95 -20.05
CA LYS A 401 -7.28 6.07 -20.69
C LYS A 401 -8.67 6.71 -20.67
N GLY A 402 -9.27 6.79 -21.86
CA GLY A 402 -10.62 7.34 -22.07
C GLY A 402 -10.72 8.87 -22.10
N PHE A 403 -9.63 9.60 -21.85
CA PHE A 403 -9.60 11.06 -21.99
C PHE A 403 -9.60 11.46 -23.47
N LYS A 404 -10.50 12.37 -23.84
CA LYS A 404 -10.71 12.80 -25.24
C LYS A 404 -10.01 14.12 -25.58
N GLY A 405 -9.59 14.87 -24.58
CA GLY A 405 -8.94 16.17 -24.77
C GLY A 405 -7.48 16.05 -25.20
N ASP A 406 -6.80 17.20 -25.27
CA ASP A 406 -5.45 17.30 -25.81
C ASP A 406 -4.39 17.47 -24.72
N VAL A 407 -3.21 16.87 -24.96
CA VAL A 407 -2.01 17.11 -24.15
C VAL A 407 -0.97 17.78 -25.02
N VAL A 408 -0.63 19.03 -24.71
CA VAL A 408 0.25 19.86 -25.51
C VAL A 408 1.46 20.29 -24.68
N LYS A 409 2.66 20.14 -25.25
CA LYS A 409 3.89 20.69 -24.68
C LYS A 409 4.12 22.10 -25.24
N LEU A 410 4.13 23.10 -24.37
CA LEU A 410 4.48 24.48 -24.72
C LEU A 410 5.75 24.86 -23.94
N LYS A 411 6.85 25.08 -24.67
CA LYS A 411 8.20 25.24 -24.08
C LYS A 411 8.56 24.02 -23.21
N ASP A 412 8.73 24.22 -21.91
CA ASP A 412 9.07 23.18 -20.92
C ASP A 412 7.89 22.76 -20.05
N THR A 413 6.69 23.29 -20.33
CA THR A 413 5.48 23.03 -19.55
C THR A 413 4.48 22.20 -20.36
N LEU A 414 3.88 21.21 -19.72
CA LEU A 414 2.82 20.38 -20.31
C LEU A 414 1.46 20.93 -19.89
N TYR A 415 0.56 21.09 -20.86
CA TYR A 415 -0.81 21.54 -20.64
C TYR A 415 -1.78 20.46 -21.08
N ILE A 416 -2.71 20.11 -20.19
CA ILE A 416 -3.81 19.21 -20.49
C ILE A 416 -5.07 20.06 -20.67
N LYS A 417 -5.69 19.97 -21.85
CA LYS A 417 -6.83 20.79 -22.25
C LYS A 417 -8.07 19.91 -22.40
N GLY A 418 -9.15 20.33 -21.74
CA GLY A 418 -10.49 19.79 -21.99
C GLY A 418 -11.04 20.21 -23.34
N ILE A 419 -12.28 19.81 -23.62
CA ILE A 419 -13.00 20.14 -24.85
C ILE A 419 -14.15 21.07 -24.51
N ILE A 420 -14.18 22.22 -25.19
CA ILE A 420 -15.29 23.16 -25.20
C ILE A 420 -15.65 23.44 -26.66
N GLU A 421 -16.92 23.26 -26.98
CA GLU A 421 -17.48 23.53 -28.29
C GLU A 421 -18.42 24.70 -28.20
N GLU A 422 -18.36 25.56 -29.21
CA GLU A 422 -19.21 26.72 -29.28
C GLU A 422 -20.61 26.35 -29.77
N GLY A 423 -21.63 26.86 -29.07
CA GLY A 423 -23.03 26.55 -29.32
C GLY A 423 -23.78 27.67 -30.03
N ILE A 424 -25.04 27.86 -29.62
CA ILE A 424 -25.97 28.76 -30.28
C ILE A 424 -25.75 30.18 -29.75
N ILE A 425 -25.73 31.15 -30.66
CA ILE A 425 -25.78 32.58 -30.34
C ILE A 425 -27.26 33.00 -30.30
N LYS A 426 -27.72 33.53 -29.16
CA LYS A 426 -29.06 34.10 -29.00
C LYS A 426 -28.93 35.50 -28.39
N GLU A 427 -29.36 36.50 -29.16
CA GLU A 427 -29.32 37.92 -28.76
C GLU A 427 -27.90 38.32 -28.30
N ASP A 428 -27.74 38.67 -27.02
CA ASP A 428 -26.48 39.08 -26.35
C ASP A 428 -25.79 37.93 -25.56
N THR A 429 -26.24 36.69 -25.77
CA THR A 429 -25.70 35.51 -25.08
C THR A 429 -25.25 34.43 -26.04
N ARG A 430 -24.20 33.71 -25.62
CA ARG A 430 -23.63 32.58 -26.34
C ARG A 430 -23.60 31.38 -25.44
N THR A 431 -23.98 30.22 -25.98
CA THR A 431 -23.85 28.96 -25.27
C THR A 431 -22.55 28.25 -25.65
N PHE A 432 -21.98 27.54 -24.69
CA PHE A 432 -20.81 26.71 -24.84
C PHE A 432 -21.12 25.32 -24.28
N THR A 433 -20.66 24.31 -24.99
CA THR A 433 -20.81 22.92 -24.62
C THR A 433 -19.48 22.39 -24.12
N ILE A 434 -19.44 21.91 -22.88
CA ILE A 434 -18.25 21.28 -22.28
C ILE A 434 -18.47 19.77 -22.32
N THR A 435 -17.70 19.07 -23.17
CA THR A 435 -17.79 17.61 -23.34
C THR A 435 -16.65 16.84 -22.67
N GLU A 436 -15.61 17.55 -22.21
CA GLU A 436 -14.45 16.93 -21.58
C GLU A 436 -13.72 17.93 -20.67
N ALA A 437 -13.40 17.54 -19.45
CA ALA A 437 -12.56 18.32 -18.52
C ALA A 437 -11.17 17.69 -18.42
N PRO A 438 -10.13 18.39 -17.95
CA PRO A 438 -8.85 17.74 -17.66
C PRO A 438 -8.99 16.58 -16.63
N PRO A 439 -8.13 15.55 -16.69
CA PRO A 439 -8.09 14.50 -15.68
C PRO A 439 -7.75 15.07 -14.29
N GLY A 440 -8.44 14.58 -13.26
CA GLY A 440 -8.28 15.06 -11.88
C GLY A 440 -9.20 16.22 -11.50
N THR A 441 -9.92 16.82 -12.45
CA THR A 441 -11.00 17.77 -12.17
C THR A 441 -12.16 17.03 -11.51
N CYS A 442 -12.40 17.31 -10.22
CA CYS A 442 -13.54 16.84 -9.46
C CYS A 442 -14.43 18.03 -9.05
N ASP A 443 -15.64 17.74 -8.57
CA ASP A 443 -16.58 18.75 -8.04
C ASP A 443 -16.92 19.85 -9.07
N TYR A 444 -16.85 19.51 -10.36
CA TYR A 444 -16.98 20.49 -11.44
C TYR A 444 -18.35 21.15 -11.51
N MET A 445 -19.40 20.41 -11.11
CA MET A 445 -20.76 20.97 -11.00
C MET A 445 -20.83 22.05 -9.93
N GLU A 446 -20.25 21.81 -8.74
CA GLU A 446 -20.18 22.79 -7.64
C GLU A 446 -19.36 24.02 -8.06
N PHE A 447 -18.31 23.82 -8.87
CA PHE A 447 -17.56 24.92 -9.49
C PHE A 447 -18.44 25.76 -10.44
N LEU A 448 -19.25 25.12 -11.30
CA LEU A 448 -20.14 25.84 -12.22
C LEU A 448 -21.28 26.56 -11.47
N GLU A 449 -21.79 25.98 -10.38
CA GLU A 449 -22.76 26.64 -9.49
C GLU A 449 -22.17 27.91 -8.90
N ALA A 450 -21.01 27.82 -8.24
CA ALA A 450 -20.33 28.98 -7.69
C ALA A 450 -20.01 30.02 -8.76
N ALA A 451 -19.55 29.60 -9.94
CA ALA A 451 -19.30 30.50 -11.06
C ALA A 451 -20.56 31.23 -11.55
N SER A 452 -21.73 30.59 -11.45
CA SER A 452 -23.01 31.22 -11.79
C SER A 452 -23.47 32.21 -10.71
N GLU A 453 -23.28 31.87 -9.43
CA GLU A 453 -23.62 32.75 -8.30
C GLU A 453 -22.72 33.99 -8.24
N ASP A 454 -21.43 33.81 -8.52
CA ASP A 454 -20.43 34.88 -8.59
C ASP A 454 -20.53 35.74 -9.87
N GLY A 455 -21.45 35.41 -10.78
CA GLY A 455 -21.66 36.13 -12.03
C GLY A 455 -20.54 35.97 -13.08
N VAL A 456 -19.68 34.96 -12.92
CA VAL A 456 -18.64 34.59 -13.90
C VAL A 456 -19.28 34.04 -15.17
N ILE A 457 -20.33 33.23 -15.02
CA ILE A 457 -21.19 32.75 -16.10
C ILE A 457 -22.63 33.19 -15.83
N LYS A 458 -23.47 33.25 -16.88
CA LYS A 458 -24.88 33.64 -16.72
C LYS A 458 -25.72 32.51 -16.14
N ALA A 459 -25.51 31.30 -16.64
CA ALA A 459 -26.21 30.09 -16.22
C ALA A 459 -25.45 28.85 -16.71
N TYR A 460 -25.74 27.70 -16.11
CA TYR A 460 -25.29 26.41 -16.62
C TYR A 460 -26.42 25.37 -16.53
N LYS A 461 -26.33 24.31 -17.33
CA LYS A 461 -27.27 23.18 -17.34
C LYS A 461 -26.54 21.87 -17.69
N PRO A 462 -26.71 20.79 -16.91
CA PRO A 462 -26.24 19.47 -17.32
C PRO A 462 -27.06 18.98 -18.53
N ARG A 463 -26.38 18.52 -19.59
CA ARG A 463 -27.06 17.92 -20.77
C ARG A 463 -27.21 16.42 -20.64
N SER A 464 -26.36 15.81 -19.83
CA SER A 464 -26.47 14.42 -19.41
C SER A 464 -26.48 14.35 -17.89
N TYR A 465 -27.35 13.49 -17.35
CA TYR A 465 -27.33 13.10 -15.94
C TYR A 465 -26.57 11.79 -15.72
N ASN A 466 -25.89 11.26 -16.75
CA ASN A 466 -25.03 10.11 -16.55
C ASN A 466 -23.86 10.51 -15.64
N THR A 467 -23.59 9.73 -14.60
CA THR A 467 -22.56 10.06 -13.60
C THR A 467 -21.13 9.81 -14.08
N ILE A 468 -20.95 9.57 -15.38
CA ILE A 468 -19.73 9.03 -15.98
C ILE A 468 -19.04 10.08 -16.87
N ASP A 469 -19.81 10.85 -17.64
CA ASP A 469 -19.28 11.79 -18.62
C ASP A 469 -19.43 13.24 -18.16
N VAL A 470 -18.49 14.09 -18.60
CA VAL A 470 -18.58 15.54 -18.42
C VAL A 470 -19.41 16.07 -19.58
N ASP A 471 -20.63 16.55 -19.32
CA ASP A 471 -21.50 17.09 -20.36
C ASP A 471 -22.37 18.24 -19.84
N PHE A 472 -21.85 19.45 -19.96
CA PHE A 472 -22.49 20.68 -19.46
C PHE A 472 -22.69 21.69 -20.58
N GLU A 473 -23.83 22.36 -20.57
CA GLU A 473 -24.08 23.57 -21.34
C GLU A 473 -23.89 24.79 -20.42
N VAL A 474 -23.06 25.73 -20.84
CA VAL A 474 -22.78 26.98 -20.12
C VAL A 474 -23.25 28.14 -20.99
N THR A 475 -23.98 29.07 -20.40
CA THR A 475 -24.42 30.30 -21.07
C THR A 475 -23.64 31.48 -20.52
N MET A 476 -23.07 32.31 -21.41
CA MET A 476 -22.32 33.51 -21.05
C MET A 476 -22.81 34.72 -21.87
N THR A 477 -22.67 35.92 -21.31
CA THR A 477 -22.87 37.18 -22.04
C THR A 477 -21.62 37.58 -22.81
N GLU A 478 -21.76 38.44 -23.83
CA GLU A 478 -20.62 38.96 -24.59
C GLU A 478 -19.57 39.67 -23.71
N ASP A 479 -19.99 40.37 -22.65
CA ASP A 479 -19.07 41.02 -21.72
C ASP A 479 -18.29 40.02 -20.86
N GLN A 480 -18.95 38.93 -20.42
CA GLN A 480 -18.29 37.83 -19.71
C GLN A 480 -17.26 37.13 -20.60
N ILE A 481 -17.58 36.92 -21.89
CA ILE A 481 -16.66 36.31 -22.86
C ILE A 481 -15.44 37.20 -23.09
N LYS A 482 -15.64 38.51 -23.31
CA LYS A 482 -14.53 39.47 -23.46
C LYS A 482 -13.63 39.50 -22.22
N SER A 483 -14.23 39.44 -21.03
CA SER A 483 -13.49 39.35 -19.77
C SER A 483 -12.65 38.07 -19.70
N ALA A 484 -13.23 36.92 -20.06
CA ALA A 484 -12.52 35.64 -20.11
C ALA A 484 -11.33 35.67 -21.09
N GLU A 485 -11.51 36.27 -22.27
CA GLU A 485 -10.43 36.42 -23.26
C GLU A 485 -9.27 37.29 -22.73
N GLN A 486 -9.56 38.35 -21.97
CA GLN A 486 -8.53 39.17 -21.32
C GLN A 486 -7.76 38.42 -20.22
N GLU A 487 -8.40 37.47 -19.54
CA GLU A 487 -7.81 36.70 -18.44
C GLU A 487 -7.10 35.40 -18.88
N GLY A 488 -6.92 35.20 -20.19
CA GLY A 488 -6.21 34.06 -20.76
C GLY A 488 -7.12 33.01 -21.41
N GLY A 489 -8.33 33.40 -21.80
CA GLY A 489 -9.26 32.63 -22.63
C GLY A 489 -10.28 31.80 -21.84
N LEU A 490 -11.33 31.38 -22.54
CA LEU A 490 -12.44 30.58 -21.99
C LEU A 490 -11.97 29.29 -21.31
N LEU A 491 -11.01 28.59 -21.90
CA LEU A 491 -10.47 27.34 -21.34
C LEU A 491 -9.87 27.53 -19.94
N LYS A 492 -9.18 28.64 -19.70
CA LYS A 492 -8.58 28.94 -18.40
C LYS A 492 -9.64 29.41 -17.42
N LYS A 493 -10.57 30.27 -17.85
CA LYS A 493 -11.64 30.81 -17.01
C LYS A 493 -12.58 29.73 -16.48
N LEU A 494 -12.86 28.69 -17.29
CA LEU A 494 -13.73 27.57 -16.93
C LEU A 494 -12.97 26.37 -16.35
N ASN A 495 -11.70 26.52 -15.94
CA ASN A 495 -10.89 25.41 -15.40
C ASN A 495 -10.80 24.18 -16.32
N LEU A 496 -10.79 24.40 -17.62
CA LEU A 496 -10.61 23.37 -18.66
C LEU A 496 -9.15 23.26 -19.14
N THR A 497 -8.20 23.83 -18.41
CA THR A 497 -6.76 23.67 -18.65
C THR A 497 -6.05 23.39 -17.34
N THR A 498 -5.27 22.31 -17.30
CA THR A 498 -4.42 21.95 -16.15
C THR A 498 -2.97 21.98 -16.58
N GLU A 499 -2.14 22.66 -15.77
CA GLU A 499 -0.68 22.65 -15.92
C GLU A 499 -0.08 21.42 -15.25
N LEU A 500 0.82 20.73 -15.94
CA LEU A 500 1.48 19.52 -15.47
C LEU A 500 2.99 19.74 -15.41
N SER A 501 3.55 19.65 -14.20
CA SER A 501 5.00 19.71 -13.97
C SER A 501 5.59 18.32 -13.80
N ILE A 502 6.67 18.04 -14.51
CA ILE A 502 7.47 16.80 -14.43
C ILE A 502 8.82 17.02 -13.75
N ALA A 503 8.97 18.10 -12.96
CA ALA A 503 10.25 18.46 -12.34
C ALA A 503 10.69 17.52 -11.19
N ASN A 504 9.72 16.84 -10.57
CA ASN A 504 9.92 16.04 -9.35
C ASN A 504 9.60 14.55 -9.60
N LEU A 505 10.41 13.91 -10.43
CA LEU A 505 10.34 12.46 -10.68
C LEU A 505 11.29 11.74 -9.71
N TYR A 506 10.77 11.30 -8.56
CA TYR A 506 11.54 10.53 -7.57
C TYR A 506 10.98 9.13 -7.41
N LEU A 507 11.81 8.10 -7.53
CA LEU A 507 11.42 6.71 -7.33
C LEU A 507 12.49 5.97 -6.54
N LEU A 508 12.11 4.87 -5.90
CA LEU A 508 13.06 3.96 -5.28
C LEU A 508 13.66 3.04 -6.32
N ASP A 509 14.98 2.90 -6.34
CA ASP A 509 15.68 1.92 -7.18
C ASP A 509 15.47 0.46 -6.68
N THR A 510 16.12 -0.50 -7.32
CA THR A 510 16.06 -1.93 -6.93
C THR A 510 16.60 -2.20 -5.52
N LYS A 511 17.43 -1.30 -4.98
CA LYS A 511 18.02 -1.38 -3.63
C LYS A 511 17.20 -0.62 -2.59
N GLY A 512 16.09 0.02 -2.98
CA GLY A 512 15.24 0.82 -2.11
C GLY A 512 15.82 2.21 -1.79
N ILE A 513 16.75 2.72 -2.60
CA ILE A 513 17.36 4.04 -2.47
C ILE A 513 16.61 5.04 -3.34
N LEU A 514 16.33 6.22 -2.81
CA LEU A 514 15.65 7.29 -3.52
C LEU A 514 16.54 7.85 -4.65
N LYS A 515 16.02 7.83 -5.89
CA LYS A 515 16.68 8.34 -7.08
C LYS A 515 15.79 9.38 -7.77
N LYS A 516 16.40 10.48 -8.21
CA LYS A 516 15.75 11.49 -9.06
C LYS A 516 15.98 11.15 -10.53
N TYR A 517 14.95 11.35 -11.35
CA TYR A 517 14.99 11.19 -12.80
C TYR A 517 14.72 12.53 -13.47
N ASP A 518 15.36 12.76 -14.61
CA ASP A 518 15.21 14.00 -15.38
C ASP A 518 14.05 13.92 -16.38
N SER A 519 13.69 12.70 -16.81
CA SER A 519 12.64 12.46 -17.79
C SER A 519 11.99 11.08 -17.60
N PRO A 520 10.76 10.85 -18.12
CA PRO A 520 10.13 9.53 -18.11
C PRO A 520 10.89 8.49 -18.95
N GLU A 521 11.66 8.92 -19.96
CA GLU A 521 12.53 8.03 -20.73
C GLU A 521 13.69 7.51 -19.89
N HIS A 522 14.27 8.31 -18.99
CA HIS A 522 15.29 7.84 -18.06
C HIS A 522 14.71 6.77 -17.10
N ILE A 523 13.46 6.92 -16.64
CA ILE A 523 12.76 5.89 -15.86
C ILE A 523 12.62 4.59 -16.67
N LEU A 524 12.25 4.71 -17.95
CA LEU A 524 12.10 3.58 -18.87
C LEU A 524 13.42 2.83 -19.10
N GLU A 525 14.52 3.56 -19.28
CA GLU A 525 15.85 2.99 -19.45
C GLU A 525 16.33 2.27 -18.18
N ASP A 526 16.14 2.86 -17.00
CA ASP A 526 16.54 2.24 -15.73
C ASP A 526 15.76 0.94 -15.45
N PHE A 527 14.45 0.98 -15.72
CA PHE A 527 13.61 -0.23 -15.70
C PHE A 527 14.10 -1.27 -16.71
N TYR A 528 14.46 -0.85 -17.93
CA TYR A 528 14.93 -1.76 -18.98
C TYR A 528 16.18 -2.54 -18.56
N TYR A 529 17.21 -1.85 -18.07
CA TYR A 529 18.45 -2.50 -17.63
C TYR A 529 18.20 -3.45 -16.46
N SER A 530 17.39 -3.01 -15.49
CA SER A 530 17.01 -3.85 -14.34
C SER A 530 16.26 -5.11 -14.79
N CYS A 531 15.34 -5.00 -15.75
CA CYS A 531 14.57 -6.13 -16.26
C CYS A 531 15.39 -7.11 -17.11
N LEU A 532 16.43 -6.67 -17.82
CA LEU A 532 17.27 -7.59 -18.61
C LEU A 532 17.92 -8.65 -17.73
N GLU A 533 18.45 -8.26 -16.57
CA GLU A 533 19.07 -9.18 -15.59
C GLU A 533 18.04 -10.25 -15.15
N PHE A 534 16.81 -9.83 -14.83
CA PHE A 534 15.74 -10.75 -14.44
C PHE A 534 15.28 -11.68 -15.57
N TYR A 535 15.27 -11.24 -16.83
CA TYR A 535 14.90 -12.11 -17.96
C TYR A 535 15.95 -13.18 -18.23
N GLU A 536 17.23 -12.89 -17.97
CA GLU A 536 18.29 -13.88 -18.00
C GLU A 536 18.10 -14.93 -16.89
N GLU A 537 17.87 -14.49 -15.65
CA GLU A 537 17.55 -15.38 -14.52
C GLU A 537 16.29 -16.21 -14.80
N ARG A 538 15.25 -15.60 -15.37
CA ARG A 538 14.00 -16.28 -15.76
C ARG A 538 14.26 -17.40 -16.76
N LYS A 539 15.05 -17.13 -17.79
CA LYS A 539 15.42 -18.13 -18.80
C LYS A 539 16.10 -19.32 -18.12
N GLN A 540 17.06 -19.05 -17.22
CA GLN A 540 17.74 -20.10 -16.47
C GLN A 540 16.78 -20.89 -15.58
N ALA A 541 15.88 -20.22 -14.84
CA ALA A 541 14.89 -20.86 -13.99
C ALA A 541 13.92 -21.75 -14.80
N LEU A 542 13.45 -21.29 -15.97
CA LEU A 542 12.63 -22.10 -16.88
C LEU A 542 13.37 -23.35 -17.36
N ILE A 543 14.65 -23.21 -17.71
CA ILE A 543 15.50 -24.35 -18.08
C ILE A 543 15.63 -25.33 -16.91
N ARG A 544 15.93 -24.85 -15.69
CA ARG A 544 16.03 -25.68 -14.47
C ARG A 544 14.73 -26.44 -14.21
N LYS A 545 13.59 -25.74 -14.23
CA LYS A 545 12.26 -26.34 -14.07
C LYS A 545 11.98 -27.43 -15.10
N HIS A 546 12.32 -27.19 -16.37
CA HIS A 546 12.13 -28.18 -17.42
C HIS A 546 13.07 -29.38 -17.28
N LYS A 547 14.32 -29.18 -16.83
CA LYS A 547 15.27 -30.26 -16.51
C LYS A 547 14.81 -31.12 -15.34
N ILE A 548 14.35 -30.52 -14.24
CA ILE A 548 13.79 -31.25 -13.10
C ILE A 548 12.60 -32.10 -13.57
N ALA A 549 11.67 -31.51 -14.31
CA ALA A 549 10.52 -32.24 -14.86
C ALA A 549 10.93 -33.38 -15.80
N LEU A 550 11.95 -33.20 -16.63
CA LEU A 550 12.50 -34.23 -17.51
C LEU A 550 13.04 -35.42 -16.70
N LEU A 551 13.91 -35.16 -15.73
CA LEU A 551 14.50 -36.21 -14.88
C LEU A 551 13.44 -36.96 -14.07
N LEU A 552 12.39 -36.28 -13.60
CA LEU A 552 11.25 -36.92 -12.94
C LEU A 552 10.47 -37.85 -13.90
N LEU A 553 10.24 -37.43 -15.14
CA LEU A 553 9.56 -38.24 -16.14
C LEU A 553 10.42 -39.45 -16.56
N GLU A 554 11.72 -39.28 -16.74
CA GLU A 554 12.66 -40.37 -17.06
C GLU A 554 12.73 -41.39 -15.92
N ASN A 555 12.79 -40.96 -14.67
CA ASN A 555 12.71 -41.86 -13.52
C ASN A 555 11.37 -42.59 -13.45
N LYS A 556 10.25 -41.92 -13.78
CA LYS A 556 8.92 -42.53 -13.78
C LYS A 556 8.75 -43.56 -14.90
N GLU A 557 9.22 -43.26 -16.10
CA GLU A 557 9.23 -44.18 -17.25
C GLU A 557 10.05 -45.43 -16.92
N LYS A 558 11.26 -45.25 -16.37
CA LYS A 558 12.14 -46.33 -15.94
C LYS A 558 11.50 -47.17 -14.84
N PHE A 559 10.75 -46.56 -13.92
CA PHE A 559 10.07 -47.25 -12.84
C PHE A 559 8.94 -48.13 -13.36
N ILE A 560 8.09 -47.58 -14.23
CA ILE A 560 7.01 -48.34 -14.88
C ILE A 560 7.59 -49.48 -15.73
N GLY A 561 8.64 -49.22 -16.51
CA GLY A 561 9.35 -50.23 -17.29
C GLY A 561 9.83 -51.39 -16.42
N LYS A 562 10.58 -51.12 -15.35
CA LYS A 562 11.08 -52.17 -14.45
C LYS A 562 9.99 -52.93 -13.70
N VAL A 563 8.81 -52.34 -13.49
CA VAL A 563 7.65 -53.07 -12.94
C VAL A 563 7.05 -54.00 -13.98
N LEU A 564 6.88 -53.53 -15.23
CA LEU A 564 6.38 -54.34 -16.35
C LEU A 564 7.30 -55.52 -16.67
N ASP A 565 8.61 -55.30 -16.58
CA ASP A 565 9.65 -56.32 -16.82
C ASP A 565 9.83 -57.27 -15.61
N GLN A 566 8.99 -57.15 -14.58
CA GLN A 566 9.02 -57.93 -13.33
C GLN A 566 10.32 -57.79 -12.50
N GLU A 567 11.17 -56.82 -12.82
CA GLU A 567 12.37 -56.52 -12.03
C GLU A 567 12.03 -55.86 -10.70
N ILE A 568 10.96 -55.06 -10.65
CA ILE A 568 10.40 -54.48 -9.42
C ILE A 568 9.04 -55.11 -9.15
N ILE A 569 8.97 -55.88 -8.06
CA ILE A 569 7.73 -56.52 -7.64
C ILE A 569 6.99 -55.58 -6.65
N LEU A 570 5.78 -55.15 -7.02
CA LEU A 570 4.98 -54.24 -6.19
C LEU A 570 4.32 -54.97 -5.01
N PHE A 571 3.91 -56.23 -5.20
CA PHE A 571 3.19 -57.03 -4.20
C PHE A 571 3.99 -58.24 -3.74
N PRO A 572 4.06 -58.53 -2.42
CA PRO A 572 3.39 -57.84 -1.32
C PRO A 572 3.96 -56.43 -1.06
N LEU A 573 3.12 -55.54 -0.52
CA LEU A 573 3.52 -54.18 -0.20
C LEU A 573 4.62 -54.19 0.89
N LYS A 574 5.78 -53.64 0.54
CA LYS A 574 6.89 -53.39 1.48
C LYS A 574 6.65 -52.10 2.26
N LYS A 575 7.30 -51.95 3.43
CA LYS A 575 7.35 -50.67 4.16
C LYS A 575 8.01 -49.57 3.30
N LYS A 576 7.61 -48.32 3.50
CA LYS A 576 8.10 -47.17 2.71
C LYS A 576 9.63 -47.09 2.73
N GLU A 577 10.25 -47.28 3.89
CA GLU A 577 11.70 -47.21 4.06
C GLU A 577 12.42 -48.27 3.24
N GLN A 578 11.91 -49.51 3.27
CA GLN A 578 12.47 -50.63 2.50
C GLN A 578 12.36 -50.39 0.99
N ARG A 579 11.27 -49.78 0.55
CA ARG A 579 11.06 -49.43 -0.86
C ARG A 579 12.00 -48.30 -1.30
N CYS A 580 12.22 -47.30 -0.47
CA CYS A 580 13.18 -46.23 -0.75
C CYS A 580 14.61 -46.76 -0.90
N VAL A 581 15.01 -47.74 -0.08
CA VAL A 581 16.32 -48.42 -0.22
C VAL A 581 16.40 -49.19 -1.54
N GLU A 582 15.38 -49.98 -1.87
CA GLU A 582 15.33 -50.72 -3.14
C GLU A 582 15.41 -49.79 -4.37
N LEU A 583 14.72 -48.65 -4.34
CA LEU A 583 14.76 -47.66 -5.42
C LEU A 583 16.15 -47.03 -5.53
N LYS A 584 16.80 -46.73 -4.40
CA LYS A 584 18.17 -46.21 -4.39
C LYS A 584 19.15 -47.22 -4.99
N ASP A 585 19.06 -48.50 -4.59
CA ASP A 585 19.93 -49.57 -5.10
C ASP A 585 19.73 -49.81 -6.61
N LYS A 586 18.50 -49.66 -7.10
CA LYS A 586 18.15 -49.71 -8.53
C LYS A 586 18.47 -48.42 -9.31
N LYS A 587 19.21 -47.49 -8.69
CA LYS A 587 19.66 -46.22 -9.28
C LYS A 587 18.49 -45.35 -9.77
N PHE A 588 17.44 -45.24 -8.97
CA PHE A 588 16.45 -44.18 -9.13
C PHE A 588 16.89 -42.95 -8.35
N GLN A 589 16.57 -41.78 -8.88
CA GLN A 589 16.84 -40.51 -8.20
C GLN A 589 15.62 -40.09 -7.38
N SER A 590 15.86 -39.53 -6.20
CA SER A 590 14.80 -38.85 -5.44
C SER A 590 14.60 -37.42 -5.95
N LEU A 591 13.43 -36.82 -5.69
CA LEU A 591 13.13 -35.43 -6.06
C LEU A 591 14.22 -34.47 -5.59
N LEU A 592 14.64 -34.60 -4.32
CA LEU A 592 15.71 -33.79 -3.73
C LEU A 592 17.06 -33.99 -4.45
N SER A 593 17.38 -35.21 -4.90
CA SER A 593 18.61 -35.45 -5.65
C SER A 593 18.57 -34.85 -7.06
N ILE A 594 17.40 -34.85 -7.69
CA ILE A 594 17.17 -34.23 -9.01
C ILE A 594 17.29 -32.71 -8.89
N GLU A 595 16.64 -32.11 -7.89
CA GLU A 595 16.72 -30.66 -7.65
C GLU A 595 18.17 -30.22 -7.38
N ARG A 596 18.95 -31.00 -6.60
CA ARG A 596 20.37 -30.71 -6.36
C ARG A 596 21.24 -30.84 -7.61
N GLU A 597 21.03 -31.87 -8.42
CA GLU A 597 21.78 -32.05 -9.67
C GLU A 597 21.56 -30.88 -10.62
N VAL A 598 20.34 -30.32 -10.64
CA VAL A 598 19.98 -29.19 -11.49
C VAL A 598 20.36 -27.83 -10.89
N ASN A 599 20.37 -27.71 -9.56
CA ASN A 599 20.64 -26.45 -8.84
C ASN A 599 22.08 -26.32 -8.29
N GLU A 600 22.92 -27.36 -8.42
CA GLU A 600 24.33 -27.38 -7.96
C GLU A 600 24.53 -27.19 -6.44
N GLU A 601 23.66 -27.77 -5.59
CA GLU A 601 23.71 -27.59 -4.13
C GLU A 601 24.29 -28.79 -3.34
N GLU A 602 25.18 -28.52 -2.37
CA GLU A 602 25.86 -29.52 -1.51
C GLU A 602 25.15 -29.74 -0.15
N LYS A 603 24.16 -30.65 -0.07
CA LYS A 603 23.72 -31.26 1.21
C LYS A 603 23.34 -32.73 1.05
N GLN A 604 23.47 -33.57 2.08
CA GLN A 604 23.07 -34.99 2.07
C GLN A 604 21.90 -35.25 3.02
N GLU A 605 20.79 -35.83 2.52
CA GLU A 605 19.76 -36.47 3.36
C GLU A 605 19.00 -37.58 2.57
N PRO A 606 18.45 -38.60 3.25
CA PRO A 606 17.65 -39.66 2.61
C PRO A 606 16.15 -39.32 2.56
N GLY A 607 15.58 -39.19 1.36
CA GLY A 607 14.14 -38.97 1.15
C GLY A 607 13.78 -38.51 -0.26
N GLY A 608 12.49 -38.52 -0.63
CA GLY A 608 11.98 -37.88 -1.87
C GLY A 608 11.53 -38.79 -3.03
N TYR A 609 11.19 -40.07 -2.79
CA TYR A 609 10.69 -40.97 -3.83
C TYR A 609 9.16 -40.98 -3.99
N ASP A 610 8.45 -40.10 -3.28
CA ASP A 610 6.98 -40.11 -3.22
C ASP A 610 6.30 -39.94 -4.59
N TYR A 611 6.95 -39.25 -5.53
CA TYR A 611 6.48 -39.10 -6.91
C TYR A 611 6.43 -40.42 -7.69
N LEU A 612 7.25 -41.41 -7.32
CA LEU A 612 7.22 -42.78 -7.88
C LEU A 612 6.22 -43.65 -7.13
N LEU A 613 6.27 -43.60 -5.79
CA LEU A 613 5.45 -44.45 -4.91
C LEU A 613 3.95 -44.13 -4.99
N SER A 614 3.60 -42.89 -5.35
CA SER A 614 2.22 -42.45 -5.57
C SER A 614 1.69 -42.73 -6.97
N THR A 615 2.46 -43.42 -7.83
CA THR A 615 2.02 -43.79 -9.18
C THR A 615 0.84 -44.78 -9.08
N PRO A 616 -0.34 -44.46 -9.65
CA PRO A 616 -1.49 -45.33 -9.56
C PRO A 616 -1.30 -46.61 -10.39
N ILE A 617 -1.93 -47.70 -9.95
CA ILE A 617 -1.68 -49.06 -10.48
C ILE A 617 -2.08 -49.19 -11.96
N ASP A 618 -3.10 -48.43 -12.39
CA ASP A 618 -3.54 -48.34 -13.78
C ASP A 618 -2.47 -47.76 -14.73
N SER A 619 -1.44 -47.10 -14.20
CA SER A 619 -0.35 -46.51 -14.98
C SER A 619 0.72 -47.53 -15.39
N PHE A 620 0.69 -48.77 -14.87
CA PHE A 620 1.64 -49.82 -15.24
C PHE A 620 1.18 -50.55 -16.51
N THR A 621 1.18 -49.84 -17.64
CA THR A 621 0.88 -50.39 -18.97
C THR A 621 1.93 -49.95 -20.01
N TYR A 622 2.11 -50.75 -21.07
CA TYR A 622 3.00 -50.38 -22.18
C TYR A 622 2.53 -49.11 -22.91
N GLU A 623 1.22 -48.86 -22.95
CA GLU A 623 0.65 -47.63 -23.50
C GLU A 623 1.08 -46.41 -22.70
N LYS A 624 0.98 -46.46 -21.37
CA LYS A 624 1.38 -45.34 -20.51
C LYS A 624 2.89 -45.09 -20.56
N LYS A 625 3.70 -46.14 -20.68
CA LYS A 625 5.15 -46.04 -20.93
C LYS A 625 5.43 -45.31 -22.26
N LYS A 626 4.68 -45.61 -23.33
CA LYS A 626 4.80 -44.93 -24.63
C LYS A 626 4.39 -43.46 -24.56
N GLU A 627 3.32 -43.13 -23.83
CA GLU A 627 2.91 -41.74 -23.58
C GLU A 627 3.99 -40.95 -22.84
N LEU A 628 4.56 -41.51 -21.77
CA LEU A 628 5.66 -40.88 -21.02
C LEU A 628 6.90 -40.64 -21.88
N ASN A 629 7.26 -41.60 -22.74
CA ASN A 629 8.36 -41.42 -23.68
C ASN A 629 8.10 -40.26 -24.66
N LYS A 630 6.86 -40.08 -25.12
CA LYS A 630 6.48 -38.92 -25.94
C LYS A 630 6.62 -37.61 -25.15
N GLU A 631 6.15 -37.57 -23.91
CA GLU A 631 6.30 -36.39 -23.03
C GLU A 631 7.79 -36.05 -22.76
N ILE A 632 8.64 -37.06 -22.57
CA ILE A 632 10.10 -36.91 -22.39
C ILE A 632 10.71 -36.25 -23.62
N GLU A 633 10.41 -36.73 -24.82
CA GLU A 633 10.94 -36.15 -26.07
C GLU A 633 10.43 -34.72 -26.30
N GLU A 634 9.17 -34.43 -25.98
CA GLU A 634 8.62 -33.07 -26.00
C GLU A 634 9.34 -32.14 -25.01
N LYS A 635 9.68 -32.62 -23.80
CA LYS A 635 10.45 -31.84 -22.82
C LYS A 635 11.88 -31.60 -23.29
N LYS A 636 12.57 -32.61 -23.82
CA LYS A 636 13.92 -32.45 -24.39
C LYS A 636 13.93 -31.41 -25.50
N LYS A 637 12.98 -31.49 -26.43
CA LYS A 637 12.82 -30.50 -27.50
C LYS A 637 12.65 -29.09 -26.93
N LYS A 638 11.77 -28.91 -25.94
CA LYS A 638 11.52 -27.61 -25.30
C LYS A 638 12.75 -27.06 -24.57
N ILE A 639 13.55 -27.90 -23.94
CA ILE A 639 14.83 -27.50 -23.32
C ILE A 639 15.81 -27.00 -24.39
N CYS A 640 15.97 -27.74 -25.49
CA CYS A 640 16.82 -27.32 -26.62
C CYS A 640 16.36 -25.99 -27.22
N GLU A 641 15.05 -25.81 -27.43
CA GLU A 641 14.46 -24.55 -27.89
C GLU A 641 14.79 -23.40 -26.93
N LEU A 642 14.65 -23.60 -25.61
CA LEU A 642 14.98 -22.59 -24.61
C LEU A 642 16.47 -22.23 -24.62
N TYR A 643 17.38 -23.18 -24.83
CA TYR A 643 18.81 -22.87 -24.94
C TYR A 643 19.11 -21.96 -26.13
N LEU A 644 18.49 -22.23 -27.29
CA LEU A 644 18.70 -21.48 -28.54
C LEU A 644 18.06 -20.09 -28.54
N ILE A 645 16.96 -19.89 -27.82
CA ILE A 645 16.25 -18.61 -27.76
C ILE A 645 17.06 -17.58 -26.95
N GLU A 646 17.27 -16.38 -27.48
CA GLU A 646 17.82 -15.28 -26.69
C GLU A 646 16.82 -14.80 -25.62
N PHE A 647 17.30 -14.44 -24.43
CA PHE A 647 16.43 -13.96 -23.35
C PHE A 647 15.67 -12.68 -23.73
N LYS A 648 16.26 -11.83 -24.59
CA LYS A 648 15.59 -10.67 -25.20
C LYS A 648 14.37 -11.08 -26.03
N SER A 649 14.46 -12.17 -26.77
CA SER A 649 13.33 -12.69 -27.58
C SER A 649 12.20 -13.26 -26.71
N LEU A 650 12.50 -13.78 -25.51
CA LEU A 650 11.47 -14.13 -24.53
C LEU A 650 10.69 -12.89 -24.10
N TRP A 651 11.38 -11.79 -23.82
CA TRP A 651 10.72 -10.53 -23.45
C TRP A 651 9.88 -9.95 -24.60
N LEU A 652 10.39 -9.96 -25.83
CA LEU A 652 9.61 -9.52 -27.00
C LEU A 652 8.28 -10.29 -27.14
N LYS A 653 8.32 -11.62 -27.01
CA LYS A 653 7.09 -12.46 -27.03
C LYS A 653 6.11 -12.06 -25.93
N ASP A 654 6.62 -11.72 -24.75
CA ASP A 654 5.78 -11.31 -23.63
C ASP A 654 5.17 -9.93 -23.83
N LEU A 655 5.91 -8.99 -24.43
CA LEU A 655 5.41 -7.68 -24.82
C LEU A 655 4.33 -7.79 -25.91
N ASP A 656 4.53 -8.63 -26.92
CA ASP A 656 3.54 -8.87 -27.99
C ASP A 656 2.26 -9.50 -27.46
N ALA A 657 2.39 -10.46 -26.54
CA ALA A 657 1.25 -11.07 -25.86
C ALA A 657 0.49 -10.03 -25.02
N LEU A 658 1.19 -9.12 -24.34
CA LEU A 658 0.52 -8.06 -23.56
C LEU A 658 -0.18 -7.05 -24.47
N ASP A 659 0.48 -6.58 -25.52
CA ASP A 659 -0.08 -5.58 -26.44
C ASP A 659 -1.38 -6.07 -27.09
N SER A 660 -1.41 -7.36 -27.44
CA SER A 660 -2.60 -8.04 -27.96
C SER A 660 -3.75 -8.15 -26.94
N GLN A 661 -3.46 -8.03 -25.64
CA GLN A 661 -4.44 -8.14 -24.55
C GLN A 661 -4.71 -6.77 -23.90
N LEU A 662 -4.33 -5.66 -24.55
CA LEU A 662 -4.73 -4.33 -24.10
C LEU A 662 -6.16 -3.97 -24.53
N ASP A 663 -6.66 -4.56 -25.62
CA ASP A 663 -7.94 -4.21 -26.24
C ASP A 663 -9.13 -5.09 -25.81
N ASP A 664 -8.95 -6.36 -25.44
CA ASP A 664 -10.11 -7.13 -24.99
C ASP A 664 -10.55 -6.62 -23.60
N GLU A 665 -11.84 -6.36 -23.43
CA GLU A 665 -12.44 -6.04 -22.14
C GLU A 665 -13.14 -7.25 -21.50
N LYS A 666 -13.29 -8.33 -22.28
CA LYS A 666 -13.87 -9.61 -21.87
C LYS A 666 -12.86 -10.71 -22.16
N TYR A 667 -12.32 -11.32 -21.12
CA TYR A 667 -11.37 -12.42 -21.28
C TYR A 667 -11.92 -13.72 -20.69
N PRO A 668 -11.75 -14.85 -21.41
CA PRO A 668 -11.90 -16.16 -20.79
C PRO A 668 -10.80 -16.33 -19.76
N LEU A 669 -11.19 -16.52 -18.50
CA LEU A 669 -10.28 -16.96 -17.46
C LEU A 669 -9.60 -18.24 -17.93
N ALA A 670 -8.26 -18.25 -17.94
CA ALA A 670 -7.48 -19.45 -18.22
C ALA A 670 -8.01 -20.61 -17.37
N GLU A 671 -8.19 -21.77 -18.01
CA GLU A 671 -8.80 -22.95 -17.41
C GLU A 671 -8.26 -23.22 -16.00
N LYS A 672 -9.19 -23.50 -15.08
CA LYS A 672 -8.95 -23.91 -13.70
C LYS A 672 -7.73 -24.84 -13.67
N ARG A 673 -6.60 -24.39 -13.13
CA ARG A 673 -5.60 -25.33 -12.61
C ARG A 673 -6.32 -26.13 -11.55
N ALA A 674 -6.53 -27.42 -11.81
CA ALA A 674 -7.16 -28.32 -10.87
C ALA A 674 -6.51 -28.14 -9.49
N PRO A 675 -7.30 -27.98 -8.41
CA PRO A 675 -6.72 -27.90 -7.08
C PRO A 675 -5.84 -29.14 -6.89
N ALA A 676 -4.60 -28.92 -6.45
CA ALA A 676 -3.77 -30.02 -5.96
C ALA A 676 -4.61 -30.82 -4.97
N LYS A 677 -4.77 -32.13 -5.23
CA LYS A 677 -5.53 -33.02 -4.36
C LYS A 677 -5.07 -32.78 -2.93
N ARG A 678 -6.00 -32.37 -2.06
CA ARG A 678 -5.75 -32.18 -0.63
C ARG A 678 -5.04 -33.42 -0.10
N ALA A 679 -3.94 -33.21 0.62
CA ALA A 679 -3.40 -34.24 1.51
C ALA A 679 -4.51 -34.67 2.48
N PRO A 680 -4.61 -35.96 2.84
CA PRO A 680 -5.64 -36.42 3.75
C PRO A 680 -5.43 -35.78 5.13
N ASP A 681 -6.45 -35.05 5.60
CA ASP A 681 -6.50 -34.47 6.93
C ASP A 681 -6.38 -35.58 7.99
N ALA A 682 -5.25 -35.61 8.70
CA ALA A 682 -5.10 -36.37 9.92
C ALA A 682 -5.55 -35.50 11.12
N ALA A 683 -6.86 -35.39 11.31
CA ALA A 683 -7.45 -34.96 12.59
C ALA A 683 -8.88 -35.51 12.70
N GLY A 684 -9.10 -36.42 13.65
CA GLY A 684 -10.40 -37.07 13.88
C GLY A 684 -11.49 -36.09 14.34
N PRO A 685 -12.78 -36.44 14.16
CA PRO A 685 -13.89 -35.56 14.48
C PRO A 685 -14.15 -35.52 15.99
N GLN A 686 -14.06 -34.32 16.59
CA GLN A 686 -14.70 -34.05 17.88
C GLN A 686 -16.22 -33.89 17.66
N ARG A 687 -16.98 -34.78 18.29
CA ARG A 687 -18.46 -34.75 18.34
C ARG A 687 -18.94 -33.50 19.07
N VAL A 688 -19.76 -32.68 18.40
CA VAL A 688 -20.63 -31.69 19.06
C VAL A 688 -22.06 -32.20 19.01
N ASN A 689 -22.64 -32.40 20.20
CA ASN A 689 -24.03 -32.82 20.39
C ASN A 689 -25.00 -31.73 19.90
N LYS A 690 -25.81 -32.03 18.88
CA LYS A 690 -27.04 -31.31 18.55
C LYS A 690 -28.17 -31.84 19.44
N LYS A 691 -28.82 -30.96 20.21
CA LYS A 691 -30.20 -31.17 20.68
C LYS A 691 -31.12 -30.23 19.90
N SER A 692 -32.10 -30.85 19.25
CA SER A 692 -33.17 -30.28 18.46
C SER A 692 -34.32 -29.74 19.31
N ARG A 693 -35.01 -28.70 18.83
CA ARG A 693 -36.47 -28.59 18.99
C ARG A 693 -37.07 -27.81 17.81
N MET A 694 -37.94 -28.51 17.07
CA MET A 694 -38.87 -28.06 16.01
C MET A 694 -39.90 -27.05 16.52
N TRP A 695 -40.53 -26.29 15.61
CA TRP A 695 -42.00 -26.01 15.39
C TRP A 695 -42.08 -25.14 14.11
N VAL A 696 -42.49 -25.62 12.92
CA VAL A 696 -43.83 -25.85 12.29
C VAL A 696 -44.63 -24.58 11.98
N SER A 697 -45.09 -24.48 10.72
CA SER A 697 -45.96 -23.51 10.02
C SER A 697 -47.42 -23.57 10.54
N ASP A 698 -48.42 -22.71 10.24
CA ASP A 698 -48.82 -21.91 9.08
C ASP A 698 -49.82 -20.79 9.52
N SER A 699 -50.00 -19.79 8.64
CA SER A 699 -51.20 -18.96 8.27
C SER A 699 -52.27 -18.54 9.30
N ASP A 700 -52.57 -17.22 9.39
CA ASP A 700 -53.81 -16.58 8.88
C ASP A 700 -54.01 -15.12 9.38
N GLU A 701 -54.46 -14.30 8.43
CA GLU A 701 -55.13 -12.97 8.37
C GLU A 701 -55.42 -12.12 9.64
N GLU A 702 -55.15 -10.79 9.54
CA GLU A 702 -56.12 -9.68 9.43
C GLU A 702 -55.46 -8.30 9.72
N GLU A 703 -55.72 -7.30 8.86
CA GLU A 703 -55.41 -5.87 9.11
C GLU A 703 -56.41 -5.25 10.13
N PRO A 704 -56.19 -4.02 10.67
CA PRO A 704 -56.57 -2.80 9.91
C PRO A 704 -55.70 -1.54 10.12
N GLU A 705 -55.68 -0.73 9.05
CA GLU A 705 -55.90 0.73 8.91
C GLU A 705 -55.23 1.82 9.80
N ASP A 706 -54.79 2.86 9.06
CA ASP A 706 -54.56 4.29 9.30
C ASP A 706 -55.13 4.94 10.59
N ASP A 707 -54.40 5.90 11.20
CA ASP A 707 -54.53 7.34 10.90
C ASP A 707 -53.73 8.26 11.88
N ASN A 708 -53.50 9.49 11.41
CA ASN A 708 -53.09 10.77 12.03
C ASN A 708 -53.06 10.87 13.59
N ASP A 709 -52.24 11.69 14.25
CA ASP A 709 -52.30 13.16 14.21
C ASP A 709 -51.27 13.76 15.19
N ALA A 710 -50.94 15.02 14.96
CA ALA A 710 -50.19 15.89 15.86
C ALA A 710 -51.09 16.44 16.98
N THR A 711 -50.51 16.82 18.13
CA THR A 711 -50.63 18.18 18.75
C THR A 711 -49.98 18.23 20.14
N GLU A 712 -49.50 19.43 20.44
CA GLU A 712 -48.87 19.96 21.66
C GLU A 712 -49.84 20.06 22.87
N ASP A 713 -49.34 20.71 23.94
CA ASP A 713 -49.98 21.15 25.20
C ASP A 713 -49.80 20.20 26.41
N SER A 714 -49.40 20.64 27.61
CA SER A 714 -49.24 21.99 28.17
C SER A 714 -48.44 21.93 29.49
N ASP A 715 -47.81 23.07 29.81
CA ASP A 715 -47.31 23.48 31.11
C ASP A 715 -48.37 23.41 32.24
N PHE A 716 -47.89 23.33 33.49
CA PHE A 716 -48.59 23.83 34.67
C PHE A 716 -47.57 24.40 35.66
N GLU A 717 -47.52 25.73 35.75
CA GLU A 717 -47.09 26.47 36.94
C GLU A 717 -48.27 26.49 37.94
N ASP A 718 -48.00 26.39 39.25
CA ASP A 718 -48.26 27.50 40.20
C ASP A 718 -48.03 27.11 41.68
N GLU A 719 -47.46 28.10 42.40
CA GLU A 719 -47.60 28.47 43.82
C GLU A 719 -47.11 27.54 44.96
N GLU A 720 -45.96 27.88 45.56
CA GLU A 720 -45.83 28.65 46.84
C GLU A 720 -44.38 29.14 47.07
#